data_AF-A0A9P8A1R1-F1
#
_entry.id   AF-A0A9P8A1R1-F1
#
_cell.length_a   1.000
_cell.length_b   1.000
_cell.length_c   1.000
_cell.angle_alpha   90.00
_cell.angle_beta   90.00
_cell.angle_gamma   90.00
#
_symmetry.space_group_name_H-M   'P 1'
#
loop_
_entity.id
_entity.type
_entity.pdbx_description
1 polymer ?
#
loop_
_entity_poly.entity_id
_entity_poly.type
_entity_poly.pdbx_seq_one_letter_code
_entity_poly.pdbx_strand_id
1 'polypeptide(L)'
;MKSTTTPRTTPRLEQIEVGDGLIMRWSTSADKENIAQCLAEAFRYELFGRTVPEGELPGKNDDLIAATNRCMSGEHAVSSVYDFAIVENTSFREQPGKNPVVAAVALHQFAGYYGSVDMSYGVLSIVGTVPEYRNRGLIKKLLLRLVHPAAEERGDLVVLIPGIPHFYRQFGYEYAIPHKERRVLKDVALSVPALSEGASEPYTIRKAASTDIPYLVRLSNREHLHFNAQLGTHYDHAFWRFVIEVITPIKVETFHDVHHHACIIVDTKTGKDIGISLSSMAVGRWTLEAFTLDEGQDSPIVYRDVVASVLRQLKTNDRPHFESYSAKLNNDVLPEESEIEKRKRGPFPAYSYKDLLLAVSPTHPMVRLFDGQGKLNPPGPVFTLYTRIADLPRFIYKVAPVLEKRLKESVLQGSSSKLQVNFYRKMEGMSGKGLEIVFEEGKILEVSDWAPLSSEEAFAEDRKKALQAKTGEDSKKPKVVLRASIAPLTFLRLVAGSMTITELLARDSENFVDGAEAKMMLDILFPKVEHLVDIFWCNMASSPYILSPNTDSELDRLLVENHHRLLVLVFTTAWCKNCKRLANAIEEMAEDLHEIATVIHVDVDELLQTVKRYNVNSTPTFALFRGHVLQSSITAAQLPVKSTHEASDDQLLGWISTTVKSFARHWNASYSKITDHLAFSPTPTEYQIEQGLVKVGFRSVIGMESKQNPGEYSTRERDIWKAAGIDYVSYPIKVIIRLNFLACFIGLGAIVIAEVAADEIGLNDFDEILQLVESLQGPILIHSDIGQVAAIMVFVMVAKQNHRKGSEVAGWARELGFDFEGLGRLTQTICAWVDK
;
A
#
# COMPACT_ATOMS: atom_id res chain seq x y z
N MET A 1 -32.01 -1.44 16.45
CA MET A 1 -31.06 -1.19 17.55
C MET A 1 -29.73 -0.84 16.90
N LYS A 2 -29.17 0.35 17.16
CA LYS A 2 -27.83 0.70 16.67
C LYS A 2 -26.83 -0.27 17.30
N SER A 3 -25.95 -0.87 16.51
CA SER A 3 -24.84 -1.66 17.06
C SER A 3 -23.95 -0.70 17.86
N THR A 4 -23.87 -0.86 19.18
CA THR A 4 -22.97 -0.09 20.04
C THR A 4 -21.76 -0.93 20.36
N THR A 5 -20.57 -0.34 20.25
CA THR A 5 -19.35 -1.01 20.71
C THR A 5 -19.39 -1.19 22.23
N THR A 6 -19.14 -2.39 22.73
CA THR A 6 -19.02 -2.66 24.17
C THR A 6 -17.87 -3.61 24.42
N PRO A 7 -16.74 -3.13 24.99
CA PRO A 7 -15.64 -3.99 25.36
C PRO A 7 -16.09 -5.13 26.28
N ARG A 8 -15.42 -6.28 26.19
CA ARG A 8 -15.77 -7.42 27.03
C ARG A 8 -15.45 -7.12 28.49
N THR A 9 -16.41 -7.39 29.37
CA THR A 9 -16.28 -7.15 30.83
C THR A 9 -16.06 -8.42 31.64
N THR A 10 -16.18 -9.60 31.04
CA THR A 10 -16.04 -10.90 31.73
C THR A 10 -14.95 -11.76 31.09
N PRO A 11 -14.16 -12.49 31.89
CA PRO A 11 -13.12 -13.38 31.37
C PRO A 11 -13.70 -14.53 30.56
N ARG A 12 -12.94 -15.02 29.58
CA ARG A 12 -13.18 -16.30 28.91
C ARG A 12 -12.34 -17.36 29.62
N LEU A 13 -12.98 -18.42 30.11
CA LEU A 13 -12.33 -19.46 30.93
C LEU A 13 -11.65 -20.55 30.10
N GLU A 14 -11.76 -20.47 28.77
CA GLU A 14 -11.19 -21.45 27.86
C GLU A 14 -9.66 -21.47 27.96
N GLN A 15 -9.11 -22.66 28.20
CA GLN A 15 -7.70 -22.95 28.19
C GLN A 15 -7.46 -24.22 27.36
N ILE A 16 -6.46 -24.16 26.49
CA ILE A 16 -6.14 -25.23 25.55
C ILE A 16 -4.66 -25.59 25.66
N GLU A 17 -4.33 -26.86 25.92
CA GLU A 17 -2.95 -27.33 25.85
C GLU A 17 -2.42 -27.41 24.41
N VAL A 18 -1.16 -27.02 24.23
CA VAL A 18 -0.51 -26.91 22.92
C VAL A 18 0.70 -27.85 22.77
N GLY A 19 1.14 -28.46 23.88
CA GLY A 19 2.37 -29.26 24.00
C GLY A 19 3.54 -28.47 24.60
N ASP A 20 4.60 -29.16 25.02
CA ASP A 20 5.86 -28.56 25.50
C ASP A 20 5.73 -27.54 26.66
N GLY A 21 4.74 -27.74 27.55
CA GLY A 21 4.46 -26.81 28.64
C GLY A 21 3.80 -25.50 28.19
N LEU A 22 3.26 -25.46 26.98
CA LEU A 22 2.54 -24.31 26.43
C LEU A 22 1.02 -24.48 26.51
N ILE A 23 0.34 -23.40 26.89
CA ILE A 23 -1.11 -23.29 26.88
C ILE A 23 -1.54 -22.07 26.06
N MET A 24 -2.70 -22.16 25.40
CA MET A 24 -3.42 -21.02 24.86
C MET A 24 -4.58 -20.67 25.77
N ARG A 25 -4.81 -19.38 25.99
CA ARG A 25 -5.96 -18.86 26.72
C ARG A 25 -6.22 -17.41 26.37
N TRP A 26 -7.31 -16.87 26.87
CA TRP A 26 -7.56 -15.43 26.88
C TRP A 26 -6.85 -14.75 28.04
N SER A 27 -6.49 -13.48 27.84
CA SER A 27 -5.82 -12.63 28.80
C SER A 27 -6.72 -12.26 29.98
N THR A 28 -6.06 -11.84 31.05
CA THR A 28 -6.65 -11.22 32.24
C THR A 28 -5.92 -9.91 32.54
N SER A 29 -6.39 -9.16 33.53
CA SER A 29 -5.68 -7.96 33.99
C SER A 29 -4.25 -8.25 34.49
N ALA A 30 -3.99 -9.45 35.01
CA ALA A 30 -2.67 -9.85 35.50
C ALA A 30 -1.65 -10.04 34.36
N ASP A 31 -2.11 -10.23 33.12
CA ASP A 31 -1.24 -10.49 31.97
C ASP A 31 -0.74 -9.22 31.29
N LYS A 32 -1.26 -8.04 31.68
CA LYS A 32 -1.03 -6.76 30.99
C LYS A 32 0.45 -6.49 30.72
N GLU A 33 1.27 -6.54 31.77
CA GLU A 33 2.70 -6.28 31.66
C GLU A 33 3.42 -7.33 30.81
N ASN A 34 3.08 -8.61 31.01
CA ASN A 34 3.66 -9.72 30.26
C ASN A 34 3.31 -9.66 28.76
N ILE A 35 2.08 -9.28 28.41
CA ILE A 35 1.66 -9.10 27.03
C ILE A 35 2.40 -7.91 26.40
N ALA A 36 2.46 -6.77 27.10
CA ALA A 36 3.17 -5.59 26.61
C ALA A 36 4.66 -5.90 26.34
N GLN A 37 5.33 -6.59 27.26
CA GLN A 37 6.71 -7.01 27.07
C GLN A 37 6.87 -8.04 25.96
N CYS A 38 5.98 -9.03 25.85
CA CYS A 38 6.00 -10.03 24.77
C CYS A 38 5.88 -9.36 23.40
N LEU A 39 5.00 -8.38 23.27
CA LEU A 39 4.75 -7.67 22.02
C LEU A 39 5.91 -6.73 21.70
N ALA A 40 6.39 -5.94 22.67
CA ALA A 40 7.56 -5.09 22.50
C ALA A 40 8.82 -5.86 22.09
N GLU A 41 8.94 -7.10 22.54
CA GLU A 41 9.99 -8.04 22.15
C GLU A 41 9.76 -8.66 20.76
N ALA A 42 8.50 -8.91 20.40
CA ALA A 42 8.16 -9.41 19.07
C ALA A 42 8.40 -8.35 17.98
N PHE A 43 8.23 -7.07 18.29
CA PHE A 43 8.38 -5.93 17.40
C PHE A 43 9.53 -5.02 17.86
N ARG A 44 10.77 -5.52 17.85
CA ARG A 44 11.92 -4.71 18.26
C ARG A 44 12.21 -3.54 17.31
N TYR A 45 11.75 -3.60 16.07
CA TYR A 45 11.84 -2.49 15.12
C TYR A 45 10.72 -1.47 15.38
N GLU A 46 11.09 -0.19 15.35
CA GLU A 46 10.14 0.93 15.48
C GLU A 46 9.69 1.37 14.09
N LEU A 47 8.41 1.78 13.95
CA LEU A 47 7.83 2.19 12.67
C LEU A 47 8.53 3.39 12.00
N PHE A 48 9.44 4.06 12.70
CA PHE A 48 10.13 5.27 12.22
C PHE A 48 11.62 5.34 12.59
N GLY A 49 12.37 4.24 12.49
CA GLY A 49 13.82 4.33 12.32
C GLY A 49 14.63 4.94 13.47
N ARG A 50 14.77 4.21 14.59
CA ARG A 50 15.98 4.36 15.40
C ARG A 50 17.12 3.64 14.67
N THR A 51 18.16 4.36 14.28
CA THR A 51 19.37 3.75 13.75
C THR A 51 20.01 2.92 14.85
N VAL A 52 20.08 1.60 14.64
CA VAL A 52 20.77 0.69 15.56
C VAL A 52 22.20 0.55 15.07
N PRO A 53 23.22 0.66 15.94
CA PRO A 53 24.59 0.36 15.55
C PRO A 53 24.67 -1.02 14.87
N GLU A 54 25.46 -1.11 13.81
CA GLU A 54 25.64 -2.35 13.05
C GLU A 54 26.05 -3.50 13.98
N GLY A 55 25.26 -4.58 14.01
CA GLY A 55 25.48 -5.75 14.87
C GLY A 55 24.80 -5.72 16.24
N GLU A 56 24.06 -4.66 16.59
CA GLU A 56 23.23 -4.61 17.80
C GLU A 56 21.75 -4.85 17.46
N LEU A 57 20.99 -5.42 18.39
CA LEU A 57 19.53 -5.49 18.27
C LEU A 57 18.92 -4.20 18.85
N PRO A 58 17.89 -3.62 18.22
CA PRO A 58 17.16 -2.53 18.85
C PRO A 58 16.63 -3.01 20.21
N GLY A 59 16.77 -2.19 21.24
CA GLY A 59 16.19 -2.50 22.54
C GLY A 59 14.66 -2.52 22.48
N LYS A 60 14.01 -2.78 23.62
CA LYS A 60 12.55 -2.92 23.70
C LYS A 60 11.81 -1.74 23.03
N ASN A 61 10.70 -2.07 22.37
CA ASN A 61 9.82 -1.13 21.72
C ASN A 61 8.81 -0.56 22.73
N ASP A 62 9.18 0.56 23.37
CA ASP A 62 8.40 1.22 24.41
C ASP A 62 7.06 1.76 23.89
N ASP A 63 7.04 2.12 22.61
CA ASP A 63 5.86 2.57 21.89
C ASP A 63 4.78 1.49 21.86
N LEU A 64 5.19 0.23 21.63
CA LEU A 64 4.28 -0.90 21.65
C LEU A 64 3.83 -1.28 23.08
N ILE A 65 4.67 -1.05 24.08
CA ILE A 65 4.30 -1.18 25.50
C ILE A 65 3.15 -0.21 25.81
N ALA A 66 3.28 1.06 25.42
CA ALA A 66 2.26 2.08 25.65
C ALA A 66 0.95 1.76 24.91
N ALA A 67 1.04 1.37 23.63
CA ALA A 67 -0.14 0.97 22.84
C ALA A 67 -0.88 -0.23 23.45
N THR A 68 -0.14 -1.26 23.88
CA THR A 68 -0.71 -2.43 24.55
C THR A 68 -1.36 -2.04 25.88
N ASN A 69 -0.67 -1.21 26.68
CA ASN A 69 -1.19 -0.73 27.96
C ASN A 69 -2.47 0.09 27.81
N ARG A 70 -2.61 0.84 26.70
CA ARG A 70 -3.81 1.58 26.34
C ARG A 70 -4.97 0.66 25.99
N CYS A 71 -4.74 -0.34 25.14
CA CYS A 71 -5.74 -1.36 24.80
C CYS A 71 -6.24 -2.12 26.05
N MET A 72 -5.39 -2.25 27.06
CA MET A 72 -5.65 -2.93 28.33
C MET A 72 -5.88 -1.97 29.50
N SER A 73 -6.26 -0.70 29.27
CA SER A 73 -6.50 0.26 30.36
C SER A 73 -7.85 0.06 31.05
N GLY A 74 -8.81 -0.56 30.36
CA GLY A 74 -10.21 -0.64 30.78
C GLY A 74 -11.07 0.54 30.34
N GLU A 75 -10.46 1.60 29.79
CA GLU A 75 -11.13 2.80 29.28
C GLU A 75 -11.22 2.85 27.75
N HIS A 76 -10.59 1.89 27.07
CA HIS A 76 -10.55 1.81 25.61
C HIS A 76 -11.92 1.51 25.01
N ALA A 77 -12.28 2.15 23.88
CA ALA A 77 -13.62 2.01 23.30
C ALA A 77 -13.91 0.60 22.74
N VAL A 78 -12.89 -0.08 22.20
CA VAL A 78 -13.06 -1.33 21.42
C VAL A 78 -12.33 -2.54 22.01
N SER A 79 -11.63 -2.36 23.14
CA SER A 79 -10.72 -3.36 23.72
C SER A 79 -10.86 -3.40 25.23
N SER A 80 -10.59 -4.56 25.83
CA SER A 80 -10.41 -4.70 27.27
C SER A 80 -9.23 -5.60 27.61
N VAL A 81 -9.00 -5.79 28.92
CA VAL A 81 -8.02 -6.76 29.44
C VAL A 81 -8.34 -8.22 29.11
N TYR A 82 -9.53 -8.52 28.57
CA TYR A 82 -9.99 -9.88 28.24
C TYR A 82 -9.99 -10.18 26.72
N ASP A 83 -9.51 -9.24 25.91
CA ASP A 83 -9.59 -9.31 24.45
C ASP A 83 -8.25 -9.63 23.77
N PHE A 84 -7.25 -10.11 24.53
CA PHE A 84 -6.03 -10.69 23.97
C PHE A 84 -6.06 -12.21 24.09
N ALA A 85 -5.87 -12.90 22.97
CA ALA A 85 -5.58 -14.33 22.95
C ALA A 85 -4.06 -14.52 23.04
N ILE A 86 -3.59 -15.35 23.98
CA ILE A 86 -2.17 -15.48 24.30
C ILE A 86 -1.72 -16.94 24.31
N VAL A 87 -0.44 -17.16 24.02
CA VAL A 87 0.28 -18.38 24.35
C VAL A 87 1.16 -18.12 25.56
N GLU A 88 1.02 -18.96 26.55
CA GLU A 88 1.77 -18.91 27.80
C GLU A 88 2.64 -20.17 27.94
N ASN A 89 3.91 -19.99 28.33
CA ASN A 89 4.75 -21.06 28.84
C ASN A 89 4.59 -21.18 30.36
N THR A 90 3.91 -22.23 30.81
CA THR A 90 3.56 -22.40 32.22
C THR A 90 4.77 -22.65 33.11
N SER A 91 5.88 -23.15 32.55
CA SER A 91 7.12 -23.37 33.31
C SER A 91 7.81 -22.07 33.73
N PHE A 92 7.46 -20.94 33.11
CA PHE A 92 8.07 -19.64 33.39
C PHE A 92 7.35 -18.85 34.49
N ARG A 93 6.15 -19.28 34.92
CA ARG A 93 5.33 -18.57 35.94
C ARG A 93 6.10 -18.22 37.21
N GLU A 94 6.97 -19.13 37.64
CA GLU A 94 7.71 -19.01 38.90
C GLU A 94 9.21 -18.73 38.67
N GLN A 95 9.63 -18.51 37.42
CA GLN A 95 11.04 -18.23 37.09
C GLN A 95 11.29 -16.72 37.07
N PRO A 96 12.09 -16.17 37.99
CA PRO A 96 12.38 -14.74 38.01
C PRO A 96 13.02 -14.27 36.69
N GLY A 97 12.56 -13.13 36.17
CA GLY A 97 13.10 -12.51 34.97
C GLY A 97 12.67 -13.14 33.64
N LYS A 98 11.84 -14.18 33.64
CA LYS A 98 11.25 -14.75 32.42
C LYS A 98 9.80 -14.35 32.27
N ASN A 99 9.47 -13.82 31.09
CA ASN A 99 8.09 -13.51 30.74
C ASN A 99 7.36 -14.81 30.34
N PRO A 100 6.26 -15.20 31.02
CA PRO A 100 5.51 -16.41 30.67
C PRO A 100 4.72 -16.27 29.36
N VAL A 101 4.40 -15.06 28.89
CA VAL A 101 3.68 -14.84 27.63
C VAL A 101 4.68 -14.81 26.48
N VAL A 102 4.47 -15.69 25.49
CA VAL A 102 5.41 -15.89 24.35
C VAL A 102 4.79 -15.56 22.99
N ALA A 103 3.46 -15.46 22.91
CA ALA A 103 2.76 -14.97 21.73
C ALA A 103 1.43 -14.32 22.14
N ALA A 104 0.97 -13.33 21.38
CA ALA A 104 -0.30 -12.65 21.64
C ALA A 104 -0.96 -12.11 20.35
N VAL A 105 -2.29 -12.02 20.36
CA VAL A 105 -3.15 -11.41 19.33
C VAL A 105 -4.28 -10.67 20.02
N ALA A 106 -4.50 -9.39 19.68
CA ALA A 106 -5.67 -8.64 20.13
C ALA A 106 -6.88 -8.88 19.19
N LEU A 107 -8.08 -8.98 19.76
CA LEU A 107 -9.36 -9.06 19.04
C LEU A 107 -10.30 -7.92 19.48
N HIS A 108 -10.27 -6.81 18.74
CA HIS A 108 -11.14 -5.66 18.97
C HIS A 108 -12.52 -5.89 18.38
N GLN A 109 -13.51 -5.16 18.89
CA GLN A 109 -14.86 -5.12 18.32
C GLN A 109 -15.18 -3.70 17.85
N PHE A 110 -15.63 -3.57 16.61
CA PHE A 110 -16.04 -2.28 16.03
C PHE A 110 -17.51 -2.34 15.63
N ALA A 111 -18.26 -1.28 15.93
CA ALA A 111 -19.56 -1.06 15.32
C ALA A 111 -19.40 -0.64 13.85
N GLY A 112 -20.21 -1.20 12.96
CA GLY A 112 -20.19 -0.88 11.54
C GLY A 112 -21.49 -1.24 10.83
N TYR A 113 -21.45 -1.23 9.51
CA TYR A 113 -22.61 -1.46 8.67
C TYR A 113 -22.27 -2.08 7.32
N TYR A 114 -23.26 -2.79 6.77
CA TYR A 114 -23.33 -3.19 5.36
C TYR A 114 -24.68 -2.71 4.80
N GLY A 115 -24.66 -1.82 3.82
CA GLY A 115 -25.81 -1.10 3.29
C GLY A 115 -26.60 -0.37 4.38
N SER A 116 -27.82 -0.85 4.62
CA SER A 116 -28.72 -0.36 5.68
C SER A 116 -28.70 -1.22 6.95
N VAL A 117 -27.86 -2.26 7.01
CA VAL A 117 -27.79 -3.21 8.12
C VAL A 117 -26.63 -2.85 9.03
N ASP A 118 -26.92 -2.59 10.30
CA ASP A 118 -25.90 -2.48 11.35
C ASP A 118 -25.35 -3.86 11.73
N MET A 119 -24.03 -3.94 11.89
CA MET A 119 -23.32 -5.15 12.31
C MET A 119 -22.04 -4.82 13.08
N SER A 120 -21.41 -5.86 13.64
CA SER A 120 -20.12 -5.74 14.33
C SER A 120 -19.00 -6.34 13.48
N TYR A 121 -17.83 -5.73 13.58
CA TYR A 121 -16.59 -6.16 12.92
C TYR A 121 -15.58 -6.57 13.98
N GLY A 122 -14.97 -7.73 13.78
CA GLY A 122 -13.80 -8.15 14.55
C GLY A 122 -12.57 -7.49 13.92
N VAL A 123 -11.70 -6.88 14.71
CA VAL A 123 -10.44 -6.32 14.18
C VAL A 123 -9.28 -6.92 14.94
N LEU A 124 -8.43 -7.65 14.22
CA LEU A 124 -7.19 -8.16 14.78
C LEU A 124 -6.11 -7.10 14.69
N SER A 125 -5.24 -7.07 15.70
CA SER A 125 -4.08 -6.17 15.70
C SER A 125 -3.02 -6.67 16.69
N ILE A 126 -1.86 -6.01 16.68
CA ILE A 126 -0.71 -6.29 17.54
C ILE A 126 -0.41 -7.80 17.64
N VAL A 127 -0.22 -8.44 16.48
CA VAL A 127 0.02 -9.89 16.38
C VAL A 127 1.51 -10.16 16.53
N GLY A 128 1.92 -10.77 17.65
CA GLY A 128 3.34 -10.96 17.96
C GLY A 128 3.68 -12.35 18.48
N THR A 129 4.87 -12.84 18.15
CA THR A 129 5.50 -14.01 18.78
C THR A 129 6.97 -13.69 19.01
N VAL A 130 7.44 -13.90 20.24
CA VAL A 130 8.85 -13.65 20.59
C VAL A 130 9.78 -14.55 19.76
N PRO A 131 10.98 -14.08 19.38
CA PRO A 131 11.83 -14.75 18.40
C PRO A 131 12.05 -16.25 18.62
N GLU A 132 12.29 -16.67 19.86
CA GLU A 132 12.63 -18.06 20.23
C GLU A 132 11.46 -19.03 20.02
N TYR A 133 10.23 -18.51 19.93
CA TYR A 133 9.00 -19.28 19.77
C TYR A 133 8.39 -19.17 18.37
N ARG A 134 9.03 -18.43 17.45
CA ARG A 134 8.61 -18.34 16.05
C ARG A 134 8.73 -19.70 15.35
N ASN A 135 8.04 -19.83 14.20
CA ASN A 135 8.00 -21.05 13.39
C ASN A 135 7.40 -22.31 14.07
N ARG A 136 6.70 -22.14 15.21
CA ARG A 136 5.99 -23.23 15.92
C ARG A 136 4.47 -23.24 15.67
N GLY A 137 3.98 -22.40 14.76
CA GLY A 137 2.56 -22.30 14.40
C GLY A 137 1.67 -21.71 15.49
N LEU A 138 2.22 -20.96 16.46
CA LEU A 138 1.48 -20.43 17.61
C LEU A 138 0.35 -19.48 17.22
N ILE A 139 0.62 -18.48 16.37
CA ILE A 139 -0.41 -17.55 15.87
C ILE A 139 -1.50 -18.29 15.10
N LYS A 140 -1.13 -19.23 14.23
CA LYS A 140 -2.09 -20.08 13.52
C LYS A 140 -3.04 -20.78 14.49
N LYS A 141 -2.52 -21.37 15.57
CA LYS A 141 -3.34 -22.05 16.58
C LYS A 141 -4.23 -21.07 17.34
N LEU A 142 -3.73 -19.88 17.73
CA LEU A 142 -4.55 -18.84 18.37
C LEU A 142 -5.71 -18.40 17.47
N LEU A 143 -5.42 -18.14 16.19
CA LEU A 143 -6.42 -17.70 15.22
C LEU A 143 -7.52 -18.75 15.02
N LEU A 144 -7.14 -19.98 14.72
CA LEU A 144 -8.09 -21.04 14.36
C LEU A 144 -8.86 -21.63 15.55
N ARG A 145 -8.27 -21.60 16.76
CA ARG A 145 -8.86 -22.28 17.93
C ARG A 145 -9.49 -21.34 18.95
N LEU A 146 -9.10 -20.07 19.01
CA LEU A 146 -9.66 -19.10 19.95
C LEU A 146 -10.28 -17.90 19.24
N VAL A 147 -9.50 -17.18 18.42
CA VAL A 147 -9.88 -15.85 17.93
C VAL A 147 -11.03 -15.90 16.92
N HIS A 148 -10.94 -16.73 15.88
CA HIS A 148 -12.03 -16.82 14.88
C HIS A 148 -13.32 -17.38 15.49
N PRO A 149 -13.30 -18.48 16.27
CA PRO A 149 -14.51 -18.95 16.96
C PRO A 149 -15.13 -17.89 17.86
N ALA A 150 -14.32 -17.16 18.63
CA ALA A 150 -14.83 -16.10 19.51
C ALA A 150 -15.42 -14.90 18.76
N ALA A 151 -14.86 -14.55 17.60
CA ALA A 151 -15.43 -13.52 16.72
C ALA A 151 -16.78 -13.96 16.15
N GLU A 152 -16.87 -15.20 15.65
CA GLU A 152 -18.08 -15.79 15.08
C GLU A 152 -19.21 -15.97 16.12
N GLU A 153 -18.86 -16.38 17.35
CA GLU A 153 -19.79 -16.47 18.48
C GLU A 153 -20.30 -15.09 18.90
N ARG A 154 -19.41 -14.09 18.96
CA ARG A 154 -19.76 -12.69 19.26
C ARG A 154 -20.65 -12.05 18.17
N GLY A 155 -20.68 -12.63 16.97
CA GLY A 155 -21.47 -12.14 15.84
C GLY A 155 -20.69 -11.20 14.90
N ASP A 156 -19.36 -11.19 15.00
CA ASP A 156 -18.48 -10.44 14.10
C ASP A 156 -18.29 -11.19 12.79
N LEU A 157 -19.29 -11.14 11.92
CA LEU A 157 -19.30 -11.90 10.66
C LEU A 157 -18.21 -11.47 9.66
N VAL A 158 -17.62 -10.29 9.88
CA VAL A 158 -16.47 -9.79 9.14
C VAL A 158 -15.33 -9.56 10.11
N VAL A 159 -14.17 -10.15 9.81
CA VAL A 159 -12.94 -9.94 10.58
C VAL A 159 -11.90 -9.25 9.71
N LEU A 160 -11.34 -8.15 10.23
CA LEU A 160 -10.36 -7.31 9.54
C LEU A 160 -8.99 -7.43 10.21
N ILE A 161 -7.92 -7.29 9.45
CA ILE A 161 -6.57 -7.16 10.00
C ILE A 161 -5.68 -6.25 9.13
N PRO A 162 -5.03 -5.22 9.71
CA PRO A 162 -3.87 -4.60 9.11
C PRO A 162 -2.70 -5.56 9.30
N GLY A 163 -2.37 -6.31 8.25
CA GLY A 163 -1.52 -7.48 8.36
C GLY A 163 -0.31 -7.44 7.44
N ILE A 164 0.70 -8.23 7.82
CA ILE A 164 1.85 -8.58 6.98
C ILE A 164 1.35 -9.09 5.61
N PRO A 165 1.88 -8.56 4.50
CA PRO A 165 1.51 -9.00 3.17
C PRO A 165 1.63 -10.52 2.96
N HIS A 166 0.63 -11.05 2.26
CA HIS A 166 0.32 -12.44 1.91
C HIS A 166 0.21 -13.46 3.06
N PHE A 167 0.62 -13.12 4.28
CA PHE A 167 0.64 -14.06 5.40
C PHE A 167 -0.75 -14.56 5.79
N TYR A 168 -1.75 -13.67 5.87
CA TYR A 168 -3.07 -14.02 6.40
C TYR A 168 -3.98 -14.76 5.40
N ARG A 169 -3.62 -14.81 4.10
CA ARG A 169 -4.37 -15.57 3.09
C ARG A 169 -4.53 -17.05 3.47
N GLN A 170 -3.52 -17.62 4.12
CA GLN A 170 -3.54 -19.01 4.59
C GLN A 170 -4.61 -19.29 5.66
N PHE A 171 -5.21 -18.25 6.27
CA PHE A 171 -6.27 -18.34 7.27
C PHE A 171 -7.61 -17.82 6.76
N GLY A 172 -7.81 -17.77 5.43
CA GLY A 172 -9.07 -17.37 4.82
C GLY A 172 -9.31 -15.86 4.76
N TYR A 173 -8.24 -15.04 4.80
CA TYR A 173 -8.33 -13.60 4.59
C TYR A 173 -7.98 -13.22 3.15
N GLU A 174 -8.57 -12.14 2.64
CA GLU A 174 -8.19 -11.52 1.36
C GLU A 174 -8.11 -10.00 1.48
N TYR A 175 -7.26 -9.35 0.70
CA TYR A 175 -7.29 -7.90 0.52
C TYR A 175 -8.58 -7.48 -0.18
N ALA A 176 -9.60 -7.16 0.63
CA ALA A 176 -10.96 -6.97 0.12
C ALA A 176 -11.59 -5.62 0.48
N ILE A 177 -11.15 -4.95 1.56
CA ILE A 177 -11.76 -3.69 1.99
C ILE A 177 -10.68 -2.59 2.06
N PRO A 178 -10.72 -1.61 1.15
CA PRO A 178 -9.87 -0.43 1.23
C PRO A 178 -10.12 0.33 2.54
N HIS A 179 -9.05 0.83 3.14
CA HIS A 179 -9.11 1.83 4.20
C HIS A 179 -9.59 3.18 3.63
N LYS A 180 -9.84 4.15 4.50
CA LYS A 180 -10.07 5.55 4.11
C LYS A 180 -8.91 6.11 3.26
N GLU A 181 -9.24 6.68 2.09
CA GLU A 181 -8.28 7.40 1.23
C GLU A 181 -7.73 8.65 1.93
N ARG A 182 -6.51 9.04 1.56
CA ARG A 182 -5.85 10.24 2.10
C ARG A 182 -5.22 11.07 0.99
N ARG A 183 -5.44 12.39 1.03
CA ARG A 183 -4.86 13.38 0.10
C ARG A 183 -4.07 14.41 0.88
N VAL A 184 -3.00 14.96 0.34
CA VAL A 184 -2.17 15.98 0.99
C VAL A 184 -2.50 17.35 0.40
N LEU A 185 -2.96 18.25 1.26
CA LEU A 185 -3.05 19.68 0.98
C LEU A 185 -1.68 20.30 1.26
N LYS A 186 -0.96 20.68 0.20
CA LYS A 186 0.37 21.28 0.32
C LYS A 186 0.27 22.72 0.79
N ASP A 187 1.09 23.06 1.77
CA ASP A 187 1.17 24.39 2.40
C ASP A 187 -0.21 25.04 2.64
N VAL A 188 -0.82 24.72 3.78
CA VAL A 188 -2.10 25.27 4.21
C VAL A 188 -2.10 26.81 4.22
N ALA A 189 -0.96 27.47 4.50
CA ALA A 189 -0.92 28.94 4.50
C ALA A 189 -0.97 29.55 3.10
N LEU A 190 -0.50 28.82 2.08
CA LEU A 190 -0.61 29.23 0.67
C LEU A 190 -1.93 28.79 0.03
N SER A 191 -2.58 27.78 0.60
CA SER A 191 -3.84 27.23 0.09
C SER A 191 -5.07 27.95 0.67
N VAL A 192 -4.93 28.59 1.82
CA VAL A 192 -6.01 29.33 2.49
C VAL A 192 -5.66 30.83 2.53
N PRO A 193 -6.53 31.72 2.02
CA PRO A 193 -6.27 33.16 2.06
C PRO A 193 -6.01 33.66 3.49
N ALA A 194 -5.08 34.59 3.65
CA ALA A 194 -4.88 35.26 4.94
C ALA A 194 -6.11 36.09 5.30
N LEU A 195 -6.38 36.20 6.60
CA LEU A 195 -7.39 37.12 7.11
C LEU A 195 -6.87 38.56 6.91
N SER A 196 -7.72 39.47 6.43
CA SER A 196 -7.35 40.89 6.28
C SER A 196 -6.98 41.49 7.63
N GLU A 197 -6.03 42.43 7.62
CA GLU A 197 -5.59 43.10 8.85
C GLU A 197 -6.77 43.77 9.57
N GLY A 198 -6.94 43.48 10.86
CA GLY A 198 -8.05 43.97 11.69
C GLY A 198 -9.39 43.26 11.50
N ALA A 199 -9.52 42.31 10.55
CA ALA A 199 -10.74 41.52 10.41
C ALA A 199 -10.82 40.43 11.48
N SER A 200 -12.05 40.05 11.85
CA SER A 200 -12.33 38.93 12.75
C SER A 200 -12.80 37.71 11.96
N GLU A 201 -12.54 36.51 12.47
CA GLU A 201 -12.98 35.29 11.82
C GLU A 201 -14.53 35.20 11.80
N PRO A 202 -15.16 34.98 10.62
CA PRO A 202 -16.61 34.77 10.55
C PRO A 202 -17.07 33.46 11.20
N TYR A 203 -16.16 32.50 11.36
CA TYR A 203 -16.41 31.23 12.04
C TYR A 203 -15.26 30.93 13.00
N THR A 204 -15.57 30.46 14.20
CA THR A 204 -14.57 30.07 15.20
C THR A 204 -14.66 28.58 15.50
N ILE A 205 -13.60 28.04 16.12
CA ILE A 205 -13.63 26.67 16.67
C ILE A 205 -13.51 26.70 18.19
N ARG A 206 -14.27 25.83 18.85
CA ARG A 206 -14.15 25.54 20.29
C ARG A 206 -13.88 24.05 20.48
N LYS A 207 -13.12 23.70 21.52
CA LYS A 207 -12.93 22.30 21.91
C LYS A 207 -14.28 21.64 22.22
N ALA A 208 -14.48 20.41 21.75
CA ALA A 208 -15.66 19.62 22.08
C ALA A 208 -15.63 19.12 23.54
N ALA A 209 -16.78 19.12 24.20
CA ALA A 209 -16.98 18.57 25.54
C ALA A 209 -17.82 17.28 25.48
N SER A 210 -17.87 16.51 26.57
CA SER A 210 -18.70 15.29 26.65
C SER A 210 -20.18 15.53 26.35
N THR A 211 -20.68 16.74 26.62
CA THR A 211 -22.06 17.15 26.29
C THR A 211 -22.31 17.28 24.79
N ASP A 212 -21.26 17.43 23.98
CA ASP A 212 -21.34 17.55 22.52
C ASP A 212 -21.37 16.17 21.81
N ILE A 213 -21.16 15.05 22.52
CA ILE A 213 -21.10 13.69 21.93
C ILE A 213 -22.33 13.37 21.06
N PRO A 214 -23.58 13.66 21.46
CA PRO A 214 -24.74 13.40 20.60
C PRO A 214 -24.70 14.17 19.27
N TYR A 215 -24.17 15.40 19.29
CA TYR A 215 -24.00 16.25 18.11
C TYR A 215 -22.89 15.70 17.20
N LEU A 216 -21.76 15.31 17.79
CA LEU A 216 -20.64 14.66 17.09
C LEU A 216 -21.08 13.37 16.39
N VAL A 217 -21.76 12.45 17.10
CA VAL A 217 -22.28 11.19 16.54
C VAL A 217 -23.23 11.45 15.36
N ARG A 218 -24.07 12.49 15.45
CA ARG A 218 -24.98 12.85 14.35
C ARG A 218 -24.20 13.28 13.11
N LEU A 219 -23.24 14.19 13.27
CA LEU A 219 -22.49 14.80 12.17
C LEU A 219 -21.32 13.94 11.66
N SER A 220 -21.00 12.84 12.34
CA SER A 220 -20.02 11.85 11.90
C SER A 220 -20.65 10.61 11.26
N ASN A 221 -21.91 10.69 10.80
CA ASN A 221 -22.49 9.63 10.00
C ASN A 221 -22.04 9.73 8.53
N ARG A 222 -22.16 8.64 7.77
CA ARG A 222 -21.65 8.58 6.38
C ARG A 222 -22.20 9.68 5.47
N GLU A 223 -23.46 10.09 5.66
CA GLU A 223 -24.12 11.11 4.83
C GLU A 223 -23.48 12.49 5.06
N HIS A 224 -23.31 12.89 6.32
CA HIS A 224 -22.65 14.16 6.67
C HIS A 224 -21.15 14.15 6.35
N LEU A 225 -20.50 12.99 6.43
CA LEU A 225 -19.11 12.82 6.01
C LEU A 225 -18.94 12.79 4.47
N HIS A 226 -20.04 12.94 3.72
CA HIS A 226 -20.08 12.91 2.26
C HIS A 226 -19.56 11.60 1.64
N PHE A 227 -19.70 10.48 2.35
CA PHE A 227 -19.44 9.14 1.83
C PHE A 227 -20.74 8.51 1.34
N ASN A 228 -20.76 7.96 0.13
CA ASN A 228 -21.81 7.04 -0.32
C ASN A 228 -21.43 5.58 0.01
N ALA A 229 -20.68 5.40 1.09
CA ALA A 229 -20.14 4.11 1.49
C ALA A 229 -21.26 3.14 1.85
N GLN A 230 -21.21 1.97 1.22
CA GLN A 230 -22.12 0.86 1.53
C GLN A 230 -21.53 -0.06 2.59
N LEU A 231 -20.24 0.03 2.88
CA LEU A 231 -19.60 -0.76 3.92
C LEU A 231 -18.71 0.15 4.76
N GLY A 232 -18.82 0.09 6.08
CA GLY A 232 -17.97 0.93 6.93
C GLY A 232 -18.08 0.68 8.43
N THR A 233 -17.28 1.43 9.18
CA THR A 233 -17.34 1.54 10.65
C THR A 233 -18.15 2.78 11.04
N HIS A 234 -18.74 2.73 12.24
CA HIS A 234 -19.46 3.87 12.83
C HIS A 234 -18.53 4.67 13.75
N TYR A 235 -18.61 6.00 13.64
CA TYR A 235 -18.13 6.90 14.70
C TYR A 235 -19.24 7.02 15.77
N ASP A 236 -19.36 5.98 16.59
CA ASP A 236 -20.44 5.84 17.58
C ASP A 236 -20.16 6.60 18.89
N HIS A 237 -21.04 6.46 19.87
CA HIS A 237 -20.87 7.11 21.17
C HIS A 237 -19.62 6.62 21.91
N ALA A 238 -19.22 5.36 21.75
CA ALA A 238 -18.04 4.81 22.41
C ALA A 238 -16.77 5.43 21.82
N PHE A 239 -16.72 5.58 20.49
CA PHE A 239 -15.65 6.29 19.79
C PHE A 239 -15.51 7.74 20.32
N TRP A 240 -16.57 8.54 20.26
CA TRP A 240 -16.48 9.96 20.63
C TRP A 240 -16.21 10.18 22.12
N ARG A 241 -16.75 9.32 22.98
CA ARG A 241 -16.40 9.33 24.41
C ARG A 241 -14.90 9.08 24.61
N PHE A 242 -14.37 8.05 23.94
CA PHE A 242 -12.95 7.73 24.04
C PHE A 242 -12.07 8.86 23.49
N VAL A 243 -12.42 9.45 22.35
CA VAL A 243 -11.70 10.62 21.82
C VAL A 243 -11.70 11.78 22.82
N ILE A 244 -12.87 12.20 23.31
CA ILE A 244 -13.00 13.42 24.13
C ILE A 244 -12.47 13.23 25.56
N GLU A 245 -12.82 12.12 26.20
CA GLU A 245 -12.59 11.90 27.63
C GLU A 245 -11.27 11.20 27.92
N VAL A 246 -10.77 10.41 26.96
CA VAL A 246 -9.54 9.63 27.14
C VAL A 246 -8.41 10.19 26.29
N ILE A 247 -8.59 10.39 24.99
CA ILE A 247 -7.47 10.73 24.10
C ILE A 247 -7.11 12.22 24.10
N THR A 248 -8.07 13.12 23.93
CA THR A 248 -7.82 14.56 23.87
C THR A 248 -7.16 15.13 25.13
N PRO A 249 -7.44 14.65 26.37
CA PRO A 249 -6.77 15.13 27.57
C PRO A 249 -5.34 14.60 27.77
N ILE A 250 -4.94 13.55 27.05
CA ILE A 250 -3.62 12.95 27.22
C ILE A 250 -2.54 13.93 26.76
N LYS A 251 -1.54 14.12 27.62
CA LYS A 251 -0.27 14.68 27.19
C LYS A 251 0.39 13.66 26.30
N VAL A 252 0.79 14.05 25.08
CA VAL A 252 1.56 13.20 24.17
C VAL A 252 2.80 12.72 24.93
N GLU A 253 2.80 11.48 25.44
CA GLU A 253 3.92 10.90 26.19
C GLU A 253 4.76 10.01 25.28
N THR A 254 4.11 9.23 24.42
CA THR A 254 4.72 8.31 23.44
C THR A 254 4.28 8.61 22.00
N PHE A 255 4.89 7.94 21.02
CA PHE A 255 4.50 8.05 19.60
C PHE A 255 3.03 7.66 19.35
N HIS A 256 2.49 6.75 20.17
CA HIS A 256 1.12 6.25 20.07
C HIS A 256 0.09 7.08 20.84
N ASP A 257 0.51 8.01 21.69
CA ASP A 257 -0.37 8.98 22.34
C ASP A 257 -0.69 10.14 21.39
N VAL A 258 -1.29 9.79 20.24
CA VAL A 258 -1.62 10.78 19.21
C VAL A 258 -2.68 11.71 19.72
N HIS A 259 -2.31 12.98 19.78
CA HIS A 259 -3.25 14.04 20.08
C HIS A 259 -4.38 14.02 19.04
N HIS A 260 -5.62 13.94 19.53
CA HIS A 260 -6.82 14.15 18.75
C HIS A 260 -7.49 15.43 19.22
N HIS A 261 -7.73 16.36 18.30
CA HIS A 261 -8.39 17.62 18.57
C HIS A 261 -9.79 17.61 17.95
N ALA A 262 -10.78 17.25 18.76
CA ALA A 262 -12.18 17.35 18.40
C ALA A 262 -12.71 18.76 18.70
N CYS A 263 -13.25 19.43 17.69
CA CYS A 263 -13.77 20.79 17.78
C CYS A 263 -15.20 20.90 17.26
N ILE A 264 -15.93 21.85 17.82
CA ILE A 264 -17.19 22.37 17.30
C ILE A 264 -16.91 23.66 16.54
N ILE A 265 -17.46 23.76 15.33
CA ILE A 265 -17.39 24.94 14.47
C ILE A 265 -18.58 25.84 14.82
N VAL A 266 -18.32 27.11 15.09
CA VAL A 266 -19.31 28.08 15.58
C VAL A 266 -19.40 29.26 14.62
N ASP A 267 -20.60 29.65 14.24
CA ASP A 267 -20.85 30.90 13.51
C ASP A 267 -20.78 32.08 14.49
N THR A 268 -19.85 33.01 14.27
CA THR A 268 -19.64 34.14 15.20
C THR A 268 -20.77 35.16 15.18
N LYS A 269 -21.57 35.22 14.10
CA LYS A 269 -22.70 36.14 13.98
C LYS A 269 -23.90 35.66 14.78
N THR A 270 -24.15 34.35 14.77
CA THR A 270 -25.35 33.76 15.38
C THR A 270 -25.05 33.08 16.71
N GLY A 271 -23.79 32.75 16.99
CA GLY A 271 -23.37 31.93 18.13
C GLY A 271 -23.78 30.46 18.00
N LYS A 272 -24.32 30.03 16.84
CA LYS A 272 -24.77 28.66 16.62
C LYS A 272 -23.59 27.74 16.33
N ASP A 273 -23.65 26.53 16.88
CA ASP A 273 -22.82 25.42 16.44
C ASP A 273 -23.29 24.98 15.05
N ILE A 274 -22.38 24.96 14.07
CA ILE A 274 -22.68 24.74 12.64
C ILE A 274 -21.86 23.61 12.01
N GLY A 275 -21.03 22.92 12.79
CA GLY A 275 -20.24 21.81 12.27
C GLY A 275 -19.26 21.25 13.28
N ILE A 276 -18.47 20.28 12.84
CA ILE A 276 -17.44 19.62 13.64
C ILE A 276 -16.16 19.48 12.82
N SER A 277 -15.02 19.40 13.52
CA SER A 277 -13.76 18.94 12.95
C SER A 277 -13.02 18.02 13.91
N LEU A 278 -12.31 17.04 13.37
CA LEU A 278 -11.40 16.18 14.11
C LEU A 278 -10.05 16.20 13.39
N SER A 279 -9.04 16.75 14.04
CA SER A 279 -7.65 16.64 13.60
C SER A 279 -6.85 15.71 14.51
N SER A 280 -5.79 15.12 13.98
CA SER A 280 -4.89 14.20 14.67
C SER A 280 -3.43 14.44 14.28
N MET A 281 -2.50 13.90 15.07
CA MET A 281 -1.07 13.78 14.72
C MET A 281 -0.71 12.35 14.33
N ALA A 282 -1.56 11.70 13.53
CA ALA A 282 -1.39 10.30 13.16
C ALA A 282 -0.20 10.09 12.21
N VAL A 283 0.58 9.03 12.42
CA VAL A 283 1.65 8.58 11.50
C VAL A 283 2.66 9.70 11.18
N GLY A 284 3.00 10.52 12.18
CA GLY A 284 3.94 11.63 11.97
C GLY A 284 3.39 12.87 11.28
N ARG A 285 2.10 12.91 10.93
CA ARG A 285 1.53 14.00 10.13
C ARG A 285 0.34 14.65 10.81
N TRP A 286 0.25 15.97 10.65
CA TRP A 286 -0.97 16.71 10.92
C TRP A 286 -2.06 16.28 9.93
N THR A 287 -3.11 15.67 10.46
CA THR A 287 -4.15 14.98 9.69
C THR A 287 -5.53 15.52 10.07
N LEU A 288 -6.39 15.76 9.09
CA LEU A 288 -7.81 16.07 9.28
C LEU A 288 -8.62 14.80 9.01
N GLU A 289 -9.09 14.17 10.09
CA GLU A 289 -9.81 12.90 10.09
C GLU A 289 -11.31 13.08 9.82
N ALA A 290 -11.89 14.19 10.26
CA ALA A 290 -13.27 14.53 9.97
C ALA A 290 -13.45 16.05 9.87
N PHE A 291 -14.34 16.47 8.98
CA PHE A 291 -14.81 17.84 8.89
C PHE A 291 -16.22 17.76 8.32
N THR A 292 -17.22 18.28 9.01
CA THR A 292 -18.59 18.28 8.51
C THR A 292 -19.32 19.52 8.97
N LEU A 293 -20.23 20.01 8.15
CA LEU A 293 -21.09 21.14 8.49
C LEU A 293 -22.52 20.63 8.67
N ASP A 294 -23.25 21.25 9.59
CA ASP A 294 -24.67 21.02 9.78
C ASP A 294 -25.43 21.88 8.77
N GLU A 295 -25.71 21.30 7.60
CA GLU A 295 -26.36 22.00 6.48
C GLU A 295 -27.88 22.23 6.71
N GLY A 296 -28.37 21.99 7.94
CA GLY A 296 -29.76 22.12 8.36
C GLY A 296 -30.21 23.55 8.71
N GLN A 297 -30.78 24.23 7.72
CA GLN A 297 -31.79 25.31 7.74
C GLN A 297 -31.66 26.47 8.76
N ASP A 298 -31.35 27.65 8.21
CA ASP A 298 -31.93 29.00 8.50
C ASP A 298 -31.00 30.14 8.04
N SER A 299 -29.76 29.83 7.64
CA SER A 299 -28.80 30.81 7.12
C SER A 299 -27.91 30.19 6.04
N PRO A 300 -27.66 30.87 4.90
CA PRO A 300 -26.74 30.37 3.89
C PRO A 300 -25.30 30.38 4.43
N ILE A 301 -24.79 29.19 4.76
CA ILE A 301 -23.37 29.00 5.13
C ILE A 301 -22.54 28.98 3.86
N VAL A 302 -21.56 29.88 3.77
CA VAL A 302 -20.60 29.87 2.66
C VAL A 302 -19.46 28.91 3.01
N TYR A 303 -19.55 27.69 2.50
CA TYR A 303 -18.63 26.59 2.80
C TYR A 303 -17.14 26.98 2.71
N ARG A 304 -16.76 27.70 1.65
CA ARG A 304 -15.38 28.19 1.43
C ARG A 304 -14.88 29.04 2.60
N ASP A 305 -15.74 29.92 3.11
CA ASP A 305 -15.36 30.85 4.17
C ASP A 305 -15.21 30.10 5.50
N VAL A 306 -16.06 29.09 5.76
CA VAL A 306 -15.91 28.19 6.92
C VAL A 306 -14.61 27.42 6.87
N VAL A 307 -14.31 26.75 5.75
CA VAL A 307 -13.06 26.00 5.58
C VAL A 307 -11.85 26.90 5.84
N ALA A 308 -11.85 28.10 5.27
CA ALA A 308 -10.75 29.03 5.43
C ALA A 308 -10.55 29.44 6.89
N SER A 309 -11.64 29.82 7.59
CA SER A 309 -11.59 30.18 9.01
C SER A 309 -11.13 29.03 9.90
N VAL A 310 -11.65 27.82 9.67
CA VAL A 310 -11.32 26.64 10.49
C VAL A 310 -9.88 26.20 10.26
N LEU A 311 -9.39 26.12 9.01
CA LEU A 311 -8.02 25.68 8.73
C LEU A 311 -6.97 26.66 9.27
N ARG A 312 -7.23 27.98 9.27
CA ARG A 312 -6.34 28.97 9.90
C ARG A 312 -6.24 28.75 11.41
N GLN A 313 -7.37 28.52 12.07
CA GLN A 313 -7.43 28.27 13.50
C GLN A 313 -6.83 26.92 13.88
N LEU A 314 -7.14 25.83 13.17
CA LEU A 314 -6.54 24.52 13.41
C LEU A 314 -5.02 24.58 13.24
N LYS A 315 -4.51 25.25 12.19
CA LYS A 315 -3.06 25.42 12.02
C LYS A 315 -2.42 26.11 13.23
N THR A 316 -3.08 27.07 13.84
CA THR A 316 -2.56 27.76 15.02
C THR A 316 -2.69 26.89 16.28
N ASN A 317 -3.86 26.30 16.50
CA ASN A 317 -4.21 25.57 17.71
C ASN A 317 -3.49 24.22 17.81
N ASP A 318 -3.26 23.53 16.69
CA ASP A 318 -2.63 22.22 16.65
C ASP A 318 -1.09 22.31 16.63
N ARG A 319 -0.54 23.52 16.44
CA ARG A 319 0.91 23.75 16.31
C ARG A 319 1.68 23.32 17.55
N PRO A 320 1.28 23.69 18.79
CA PRO A 320 2.00 23.24 19.99
C PRO A 320 1.98 21.72 20.14
N HIS A 321 0.91 21.05 19.70
CA HIS A 321 0.80 19.60 19.73
C HIS A 321 1.74 18.96 18.71
N PHE A 322 1.81 19.50 17.50
CA PHE A 322 2.78 19.05 16.50
C PHE A 322 4.23 19.28 16.94
N GLU A 323 4.55 20.47 17.44
CA GLU A 323 5.90 20.81 17.92
C GLU A 323 6.30 19.89 19.09
N SER A 324 5.39 19.63 20.04
CA SER A 324 5.64 18.65 21.11
C SER A 324 5.83 17.23 20.59
N TYR A 325 5.07 16.81 19.59
CA TYR A 325 5.18 15.48 18.98
C TYR A 325 6.51 15.34 18.20
N SER A 326 6.85 16.35 17.39
CA SER A 326 8.09 16.41 16.62
C SER A 326 9.34 16.52 17.50
N ALA A 327 9.31 17.32 18.57
CA ALA A 327 10.42 17.45 19.52
C ALA A 327 10.72 16.10 20.20
N LYS A 328 9.68 15.32 20.52
CA LYS A 328 9.82 13.97 21.08
C LYS A 328 10.33 12.95 20.05
N LEU A 329 9.89 13.04 18.80
CA LEU A 329 10.47 12.28 17.68
C LEU A 329 11.98 12.58 17.51
N ASN A 330 12.40 13.82 17.78
CA ASN A 330 13.78 14.28 17.63
C ASN A 330 14.65 14.25 18.92
N ASN A 331 14.17 13.66 20.02
CA ASN A 331 14.86 13.54 21.33
C ASN A 331 15.04 14.82 22.17
N ASP A 332 14.41 15.96 21.85
CA ASP A 332 14.68 17.23 22.57
C ASP A 332 14.15 17.29 24.02
N VAL A 333 13.39 16.28 24.49
CA VAL A 333 12.60 16.34 25.75
C VAL A 333 12.66 15.03 26.58
N LEU A 334 13.63 14.14 26.37
CA LEU A 334 13.71 12.89 27.14
C LEU A 334 14.50 13.03 28.47
N PRO A 335 14.12 12.33 29.55
CA PRO A 335 14.86 12.34 30.81
C PRO A 335 16.23 11.65 30.73
N GLU A 336 17.22 12.17 31.48
CA GLU A 336 18.65 11.80 31.48
C GLU A 336 18.96 10.32 31.80
N GLU A 337 18.04 9.56 32.41
CA GLU A 337 18.34 8.19 32.90
C GLU A 337 17.84 7.05 32.00
N SER A 338 17.26 7.34 30.82
CA SER A 338 16.68 6.28 29.98
C SER A 338 17.76 5.53 29.17
N GLU A 339 17.61 4.20 29.03
CA GLU A 339 18.38 3.33 28.10
C GLU A 339 18.36 3.82 26.62
N ILE A 340 17.62 4.90 26.34
CA ILE A 340 17.52 5.63 25.07
C ILE A 340 18.81 6.40 24.75
N GLU A 341 19.61 6.84 25.73
CA GLU A 341 20.92 7.49 25.46
C GLU A 341 21.89 6.56 24.70
N LYS A 342 21.76 5.24 24.87
CA LYS A 342 22.58 4.25 24.16
C LYS A 342 22.16 4.07 22.69
N ARG A 343 20.99 4.59 22.28
CA ARG A 343 20.49 4.54 20.90
C ARG A 343 20.72 5.92 20.25
N LYS A 344 21.79 6.09 19.48
CA LYS A 344 21.97 7.31 18.67
C LYS A 344 20.93 7.33 17.54
N ARG A 345 19.87 8.12 17.69
CA ARG A 345 18.90 8.36 16.59
C ARG A 345 19.62 9.08 15.44
N GLY A 346 19.56 8.51 14.24
CA GLY A 346 19.85 9.23 13.00
C GLY A 346 18.83 10.36 12.75
N PRO A 347 19.07 11.25 11.77
CA PRO A 347 18.17 12.36 11.49
C PRO A 347 16.80 11.83 11.06
N PHE A 348 15.78 12.13 11.85
CA PHE A 348 14.39 11.84 11.49
C PHE A 348 13.96 12.78 10.35
N PRO A 349 13.19 12.32 9.34
CA PRO A 349 12.68 13.22 8.31
C PRO A 349 11.80 14.29 8.97
N ALA A 350 12.15 15.56 8.76
CA ALA A 350 11.37 16.67 9.29
C ALA A 350 9.97 16.66 8.65
N TYR A 351 8.96 16.18 9.37
CA TYR A 351 7.58 16.31 8.92
C TYR A 351 7.22 17.79 8.85
N SER A 352 6.63 18.19 7.73
CA SER A 352 6.28 19.57 7.49
C SER A 352 4.94 19.89 8.13
N TYR A 353 4.93 20.73 9.17
CA TYR A 353 3.70 21.38 9.69
C TYR A 353 3.14 22.46 8.75
N LYS A 354 3.53 22.44 7.48
CA LYS A 354 2.91 23.23 6.43
C LYS A 354 1.82 22.44 5.71
N ASP A 355 1.97 21.12 5.63
CA ASP A 355 1.08 20.25 4.88
C ASP A 355 0.03 19.63 5.79
N LEU A 356 -1.19 19.46 5.27
CA LEU A 356 -2.29 18.83 5.97
C LEU A 356 -2.73 17.58 5.22
N LEU A 357 -2.72 16.44 5.91
CA LEU A 357 -3.26 15.19 5.37
C LEU A 357 -4.78 15.17 5.53
N LEU A 358 -5.50 15.22 4.43
CA LEU A 358 -6.96 15.12 4.38
C LEU A 358 -7.36 13.64 4.32
N ALA A 359 -7.80 13.10 5.45
CA ALA A 359 -8.40 11.77 5.55
C ALA A 359 -9.93 11.92 5.58
N VAL A 360 -10.51 12.46 4.51
CA VAL A 360 -11.96 12.67 4.31
C VAL A 360 -12.38 12.11 2.95
N SER A 361 -13.68 12.02 2.67
CA SER A 361 -14.16 11.41 1.41
C SER A 361 -13.58 12.13 0.18
N PRO A 362 -13.24 11.40 -0.90
CA PRO A 362 -12.91 12.02 -2.19
C PRO A 362 -14.04 12.90 -2.74
N THR A 363 -15.30 12.63 -2.38
CA THR A 363 -16.45 13.45 -2.77
C THR A 363 -16.73 14.62 -1.83
N HIS A 364 -15.96 14.77 -0.76
CA HIS A 364 -16.12 15.83 0.22
C HIS A 364 -15.94 17.23 -0.42
N PRO A 365 -16.78 18.24 -0.11
CA PRO A 365 -16.72 19.54 -0.78
C PRO A 365 -15.36 20.24 -0.62
N MET A 366 -14.69 20.06 0.53
CA MET A 366 -13.32 20.57 0.74
C MET A 366 -12.30 19.94 -0.20
N VAL A 367 -12.39 18.64 -0.44
CA VAL A 367 -11.48 17.93 -1.37
C VAL A 367 -11.69 18.47 -2.78
N ARG A 368 -12.95 18.54 -3.23
CA ARG A 368 -13.29 19.10 -4.55
C ARG A 368 -12.81 20.55 -4.73
N LEU A 369 -12.96 21.38 -3.69
CA LEU A 369 -12.54 22.78 -3.71
C LEU A 369 -11.03 22.90 -3.94
N PHE A 370 -10.21 22.17 -3.19
CA PHE A 370 -8.75 22.25 -3.30
C PHE A 370 -8.19 21.50 -4.50
N ASP A 371 -8.82 20.39 -4.90
CA ASP A 371 -8.44 19.65 -6.11
C ASP A 371 -8.68 20.49 -7.37
N GLY A 372 -9.83 21.17 -7.46
CA GLY A 372 -10.14 22.10 -8.55
C GLY A 372 -9.21 23.32 -8.63
N GLN A 373 -8.46 23.61 -7.56
CA GLN A 373 -7.43 24.65 -7.51
C GLN A 373 -6.01 24.10 -7.77
N GLY A 374 -5.86 22.79 -7.99
CA GLY A 374 -4.56 22.13 -8.15
C GLY A 374 -3.72 22.13 -6.87
N LYS A 375 -4.35 22.18 -5.68
CA LYS A 375 -3.67 22.28 -4.38
C LYS A 375 -3.45 20.93 -3.68
N LEU A 376 -4.09 19.87 -4.17
CA LEU A 376 -3.93 18.51 -3.65
C LEU A 376 -2.93 17.72 -4.49
N ASN A 377 -2.14 16.85 -3.85
CA ASN A 377 -1.37 15.82 -4.56
C ASN A 377 -2.33 14.87 -5.32
N PRO A 378 -1.92 14.15 -6.36
CA PRO A 378 -2.79 13.14 -6.99
C PRO A 378 -3.21 12.05 -5.97
N PRO A 379 -4.36 11.39 -6.19
CA PRO A 379 -4.78 10.23 -5.40
C PRO A 379 -3.68 9.15 -5.36
N GLY A 380 -3.27 8.74 -4.16
CA GLY A 380 -2.32 7.65 -3.94
C GLY A 380 -3.00 6.29 -3.75
N PRO A 381 -2.23 5.19 -3.65
CA PRO A 381 -2.78 3.88 -3.34
C PRO A 381 -3.42 3.88 -1.95
N VAL A 382 -4.53 3.17 -1.84
CA VAL A 382 -5.27 3.04 -0.58
C VAL A 382 -4.86 1.74 0.10
N PHE A 383 -4.39 1.85 1.35
CA PHE A 383 -4.09 0.68 2.16
C PHE A 383 -5.32 -0.22 2.24
N THR A 384 -5.20 -1.48 1.83
CA THR A 384 -6.32 -2.42 1.82
C THR A 384 -6.19 -3.40 2.97
N LEU A 385 -7.29 -3.61 3.69
CA LEU A 385 -7.37 -4.50 4.83
C LEU A 385 -7.60 -5.94 4.38
N TYR A 386 -6.88 -6.86 5.04
CA TYR A 386 -7.25 -8.26 5.01
C TYR A 386 -8.62 -8.43 5.64
N THR A 387 -9.50 -9.08 4.92
CA THR A 387 -10.90 -9.28 5.27
C THR A 387 -11.21 -10.76 5.21
N ARG A 388 -11.88 -11.25 6.24
CA ARG A 388 -12.35 -12.63 6.35
C ARG A 388 -13.86 -12.63 6.60
N ILE A 389 -14.56 -13.47 5.83
CA ILE A 389 -15.98 -13.81 6.04
C ILE A 389 -16.04 -15.34 6.03
N ALA A 390 -16.03 -15.93 7.22
CA ALA A 390 -15.89 -17.38 7.37
C ALA A 390 -17.19 -18.14 7.06
N ASP A 391 -18.30 -17.61 7.57
CA ASP A 391 -19.65 -18.15 7.41
C ASP A 391 -20.44 -17.26 6.45
N LEU A 392 -20.25 -17.53 5.15
CA LEU A 392 -20.95 -16.81 4.09
C LEU A 392 -22.47 -16.95 4.19
N PRO A 393 -23.07 -18.14 4.43
CA PRO A 393 -24.51 -18.24 4.63
C PRO A 393 -25.05 -17.31 5.71
N ARG A 394 -24.44 -17.31 6.90
CA ARG A 394 -24.85 -16.43 8.01
C ARG A 394 -24.64 -14.95 7.67
N PHE A 395 -23.55 -14.61 6.98
CA PHE A 395 -23.32 -13.26 6.47
C PHE A 395 -24.42 -12.82 5.50
N ILE A 396 -24.75 -13.63 4.49
CA ILE A 396 -25.78 -13.33 3.49
C ILE A 396 -27.15 -13.17 4.15
N TYR A 397 -27.52 -14.03 5.10
CA TYR A 397 -28.76 -13.84 5.86
C TYR A 397 -28.76 -12.51 6.62
N LYS A 398 -27.65 -12.15 7.26
CA LYS A 398 -27.53 -10.88 7.98
C LYS A 398 -27.72 -9.68 7.05
N VAL A 399 -27.18 -9.72 5.84
CA VAL A 399 -27.26 -8.62 4.86
C VAL A 399 -28.40 -8.75 3.85
N ALA A 400 -29.27 -9.77 4.00
CA ALA A 400 -30.39 -10.03 3.08
C ALA A 400 -31.25 -8.79 2.79
N PRO A 401 -31.62 -7.93 3.76
CA PRO A 401 -32.40 -6.73 3.47
C PRO A 401 -31.76 -5.79 2.44
N VAL A 402 -30.42 -5.75 2.38
CA VAL A 402 -29.67 -4.95 1.40
C VAL A 402 -29.72 -5.61 0.03
N LEU A 403 -29.50 -6.93 -0.01
CA LEU A 403 -29.47 -7.71 -1.25
C LEU A 403 -30.86 -7.77 -1.92
N GLU A 404 -31.91 -7.98 -1.13
CA GLU A 404 -33.30 -7.97 -1.58
C GLU A 404 -33.73 -6.58 -2.08
N LYS A 405 -33.27 -5.50 -1.42
CA LYS A 405 -33.49 -4.14 -1.90
C LYS A 405 -32.84 -3.93 -3.27
N ARG A 406 -31.58 -4.35 -3.44
CA ARG A 406 -30.87 -4.27 -4.74
C ARG A 406 -31.60 -5.04 -5.82
N LEU A 407 -32.07 -6.26 -5.53
CA LEU A 407 -32.85 -7.07 -6.46
C LEU A 407 -34.16 -6.38 -6.85
N LYS A 408 -34.90 -5.87 -5.87
CA LYS A 408 -36.16 -5.16 -6.09
C LYS A 408 -35.99 -3.92 -6.96
N GLU A 409 -34.86 -3.22 -6.86
CA GLU A 409 -34.53 -2.03 -7.64
C GLU A 409 -33.90 -2.35 -9.02
N SER A 410 -33.74 -3.64 -9.34
CA SER A 410 -33.08 -4.10 -10.57
C SER A 410 -34.06 -4.65 -11.61
N VAL A 411 -33.52 -5.00 -12.78
CA VAL A 411 -34.26 -5.70 -13.85
C VAL A 411 -34.67 -7.14 -13.48
N LEU A 412 -34.09 -7.71 -12.42
CA LEU A 412 -34.42 -9.05 -11.89
C LEU A 412 -35.46 -9.00 -10.76
N GLN A 413 -36.17 -7.88 -10.60
CA GLN A 413 -37.23 -7.76 -9.59
C GLN A 413 -38.26 -8.91 -9.72
N GLY A 414 -38.59 -9.54 -8.59
CA GLY A 414 -39.56 -10.64 -8.56
C GLY A 414 -39.03 -11.99 -9.12
N SER A 415 -37.74 -12.12 -9.44
CA SER A 415 -37.17 -13.39 -9.92
C SER A 415 -37.20 -14.50 -8.87
N SER A 416 -37.58 -15.71 -9.27
CA SER A 416 -37.43 -16.94 -8.46
C SER A 416 -36.39 -17.86 -9.11
N SER A 417 -35.20 -17.94 -8.50
CA SER A 417 -34.04 -18.63 -9.05
C SER A 417 -33.15 -19.19 -7.95
N LYS A 418 -32.25 -20.11 -8.29
CA LYS A 418 -31.13 -20.51 -7.41
C LYS A 418 -29.83 -19.96 -7.95
N LEU A 419 -29.02 -19.32 -7.12
CA LEU A 419 -27.63 -18.98 -7.42
C LEU A 419 -26.71 -19.97 -6.71
N GLN A 420 -25.93 -20.73 -7.49
CA GLN A 420 -24.96 -21.70 -7.00
C GLN A 420 -23.54 -21.24 -7.35
N VAL A 421 -22.73 -20.92 -6.34
CA VAL A 421 -21.32 -20.54 -6.49
C VAL A 421 -20.46 -21.68 -5.97
N ASN A 422 -19.77 -22.39 -6.85
CA ASN A 422 -18.81 -23.43 -6.50
C ASN A 422 -17.46 -22.82 -6.09
N PHE A 423 -16.94 -23.17 -4.92
CA PHE A 423 -15.57 -22.84 -4.53
C PHE A 423 -14.64 -24.01 -4.85
N TYR A 424 -13.88 -23.87 -5.94
CA TYR A 424 -13.04 -24.94 -6.48
C TYR A 424 -11.69 -25.12 -5.75
N ARG A 425 -11.40 -24.29 -4.74
CA ARG A 425 -10.21 -24.41 -3.87
C ARG A 425 -10.65 -24.55 -2.42
N LYS A 426 -9.94 -25.40 -1.66
CA LYS A 426 -10.09 -25.47 -0.20
C LYS A 426 -9.13 -24.49 0.46
N MET A 427 -9.63 -23.77 1.46
CA MET A 427 -8.85 -22.86 2.29
C MET A 427 -9.03 -23.25 3.74
N GLU A 428 -7.93 -23.29 4.48
CA GLU A 428 -7.96 -23.58 5.91
C GLU A 428 -8.73 -22.49 6.66
N GLY A 429 -9.60 -22.91 7.56
CA GLY A 429 -10.51 -22.01 8.26
C GLY A 429 -11.71 -21.56 7.43
N MET A 430 -11.95 -22.06 6.23
CA MET A 430 -13.25 -21.91 5.55
C MET A 430 -13.91 -23.29 5.43
N SER A 431 -15.23 -23.36 5.25
CA SER A 431 -15.93 -24.63 5.05
C SER A 431 -15.39 -25.39 3.83
N GLY A 432 -14.82 -24.67 2.86
CA GLY A 432 -14.37 -25.20 1.57
C GLY A 432 -15.53 -25.63 0.66
N LYS A 433 -16.77 -25.42 1.11
CA LYS A 433 -17.98 -25.55 0.33
C LYS A 433 -18.29 -24.21 -0.32
N GLY A 434 -18.86 -24.24 -1.50
CA GLY A 434 -19.47 -23.10 -2.17
C GLY A 434 -20.73 -22.59 -1.46
N LEU A 435 -21.48 -21.74 -2.15
CA LEU A 435 -22.65 -21.03 -1.64
C LEU A 435 -23.87 -21.30 -2.55
N GLU A 436 -25.01 -21.66 -1.96
CA GLU A 436 -26.31 -21.63 -2.64
C GLU A 436 -27.18 -20.54 -2.00
N ILE A 437 -27.79 -19.70 -2.84
CA ILE A 437 -28.83 -18.74 -2.45
C ILE A 437 -30.10 -19.06 -3.26
N VAL A 438 -31.19 -19.34 -2.57
CA VAL A 438 -32.51 -19.60 -3.16
C VAL A 438 -33.35 -18.33 -3.05
N PHE A 439 -33.82 -17.85 -4.20
CA PHE A 439 -34.70 -16.70 -4.30
C PHE A 439 -36.12 -17.11 -4.64
N GLU A 440 -37.10 -16.48 -4.00
CA GLU A 440 -38.52 -16.57 -4.32
C GLU A 440 -39.12 -15.17 -4.38
N GLU A 441 -39.67 -14.80 -5.55
CA GLU A 441 -40.24 -13.47 -5.82
C GLU A 441 -39.30 -12.31 -5.44
N GLY A 442 -38.01 -12.47 -5.72
CA GLY A 442 -36.97 -11.49 -5.42
C GLY A 442 -36.53 -11.41 -3.95
N LYS A 443 -36.99 -12.33 -3.10
CA LYS A 443 -36.58 -12.46 -1.68
C LYS A 443 -35.68 -13.66 -1.47
N ILE A 444 -34.79 -13.58 -0.49
CA ILE A 444 -33.93 -14.70 -0.09
C ILE A 444 -34.76 -15.64 0.78
N LEU A 445 -35.05 -16.83 0.26
CA LEU A 445 -35.77 -17.88 0.98
C LEU A 445 -34.81 -18.73 1.82
N GLU A 446 -33.68 -19.12 1.23
CA GLU A 446 -32.71 -20.01 1.83
C GLU A 446 -31.29 -19.65 1.38
N VAL A 447 -30.33 -19.77 2.28
CA VAL A 447 -28.90 -19.70 2.03
C VAL A 447 -28.22 -20.86 2.73
N SER A 448 -27.37 -21.58 2.02
CA SER A 448 -26.65 -22.72 2.57
C SER A 448 -25.26 -22.87 1.97
N ASP A 449 -24.38 -23.55 2.70
CA ASP A 449 -23.19 -24.13 2.09
C ASP A 449 -23.61 -25.10 0.98
N TRP A 450 -22.90 -25.09 -0.14
CA TRP A 450 -23.23 -25.91 -1.31
C TRP A 450 -21.98 -26.43 -2.01
N ALA A 451 -22.03 -27.65 -2.52
CA ALA A 451 -20.99 -28.20 -3.39
C ALA A 451 -21.64 -28.95 -4.55
N PRO A 452 -21.01 -29.00 -5.73
CA PRO A 452 -21.49 -29.85 -6.80
C PRO A 452 -21.53 -31.31 -6.33
N LEU A 453 -22.57 -32.04 -6.74
CA LEU A 453 -22.67 -33.47 -6.50
C LEU A 453 -21.48 -34.19 -7.13
N SER A 454 -21.00 -35.25 -6.49
CA SER A 454 -20.07 -36.19 -7.12
C SER A 454 -20.73 -36.86 -8.34
N SER A 455 -19.92 -37.39 -9.26
CA SER A 455 -20.45 -38.07 -10.46
C SER A 455 -21.42 -39.21 -10.14
N GLU A 456 -21.19 -39.92 -9.03
CA GLU A 456 -22.07 -41.01 -8.55
C GLU A 456 -23.39 -40.47 -8.00
N GLU A 457 -23.34 -39.41 -7.19
CA GLU A 457 -24.54 -38.74 -6.66
C GLU A 457 -25.36 -38.09 -7.75
N ALA A 458 -24.73 -37.42 -8.72
CA ALA A 458 -25.40 -36.83 -9.87
C ALA A 458 -26.13 -37.91 -10.69
N PHE A 459 -25.49 -39.05 -10.92
CA PHE A 459 -26.10 -40.17 -11.65
C PHE A 459 -27.26 -40.82 -10.88
N ALA A 460 -27.16 -40.93 -9.55
CA ALA A 460 -28.24 -41.39 -8.69
C ALA A 460 -29.43 -40.40 -8.69
N GLU A 461 -29.15 -39.10 -8.64
CA GLU A 461 -30.13 -38.01 -8.70
C GLU A 461 -30.86 -38.02 -10.06
N ASP A 462 -30.14 -38.19 -11.17
CA ASP A 462 -30.72 -38.26 -12.52
C ASP A 462 -31.59 -39.50 -12.70
N ARG A 463 -31.18 -40.65 -12.16
CA ARG A 463 -32.05 -41.84 -12.09
C ARG A 463 -33.31 -41.57 -11.28
N LYS A 464 -33.18 -40.92 -10.11
CA LYS A 464 -34.32 -40.59 -9.25
C LYS A 464 -35.30 -39.63 -9.94
N LYS A 465 -34.79 -38.60 -10.63
CA LYS A 465 -35.60 -37.68 -11.45
C LYS A 465 -36.30 -38.40 -12.62
N ALA A 466 -35.60 -39.31 -13.31
CA ALA A 466 -36.18 -40.11 -14.38
C ALA A 466 -37.29 -41.06 -13.88
N LEU A 467 -37.21 -41.50 -12.62
CA LEU A 467 -38.28 -42.25 -11.94
C LEU A 467 -39.45 -41.36 -11.51
N GLN A 468 -39.19 -40.17 -10.96
CA GLN A 468 -40.23 -39.22 -10.54
C GLN A 468 -41.01 -38.62 -11.73
N ALA A 469 -40.35 -38.39 -12.86
CA ALA A 469 -41.00 -37.97 -14.10
C ALA A 469 -41.99 -39.02 -14.64
N LYS A 470 -41.84 -40.29 -14.25
CA LYS A 470 -42.79 -41.37 -14.59
C LYS A 470 -44.00 -41.44 -13.63
N THR A 471 -43.95 -40.81 -12.46
CA THR A 471 -45.01 -40.86 -11.44
C THR A 471 -45.90 -39.63 -11.38
N GLY A 472 -45.66 -38.62 -12.23
CA GLY A 472 -46.56 -37.46 -12.40
C GLY A 472 -46.56 -36.43 -11.26
N GLU A 473 -45.60 -36.48 -10.34
CA GLU A 473 -45.44 -35.46 -9.31
C GLU A 473 -44.60 -34.28 -9.83
N ASP A 474 -45.28 -33.27 -10.36
CA ASP A 474 -44.67 -32.03 -10.82
C ASP A 474 -44.32 -31.17 -9.59
N SER A 475 -43.10 -31.35 -9.07
CA SER A 475 -42.63 -30.61 -7.88
C SER A 475 -42.34 -29.15 -8.24
N LYS A 476 -42.98 -28.22 -7.52
CA LYS A 476 -42.72 -26.78 -7.46
C LYS A 476 -41.23 -26.47 -7.19
N LYS A 477 -40.36 -26.62 -8.19
CA LYS A 477 -38.94 -26.23 -8.11
C LYS A 477 -38.70 -24.94 -8.91
N PRO A 478 -37.80 -24.05 -8.44
CA PRO A 478 -37.43 -22.85 -9.18
C PRO A 478 -36.90 -23.24 -10.56
N LYS A 479 -37.43 -22.62 -11.62
CA LYS A 479 -37.19 -23.02 -13.02
C LYS A 479 -35.80 -22.63 -13.53
N VAL A 480 -35.05 -21.77 -12.82
CA VAL A 480 -33.76 -21.23 -13.25
C VAL A 480 -32.69 -21.47 -12.19
N VAL A 481 -31.57 -22.07 -12.59
CA VAL A 481 -30.37 -22.28 -11.76
C VAL A 481 -29.20 -21.54 -12.41
N LEU A 482 -28.75 -20.49 -11.75
CA LEU A 482 -27.62 -19.64 -12.12
C LEU A 482 -26.35 -20.20 -11.47
N ARG A 483 -25.26 -20.33 -12.24
CA ARG A 483 -24.04 -20.97 -11.74
C ARG A 483 -22.81 -20.10 -11.91
N ALA A 484 -21.89 -20.22 -10.95
CA ALA A 484 -20.55 -19.68 -11.03
C ALA A 484 -19.57 -20.66 -10.36
N SER A 485 -18.31 -20.64 -10.79
CA SER A 485 -17.18 -21.29 -10.13
C SER A 485 -16.12 -20.24 -9.86
N ILE A 486 -15.88 -19.91 -8.59
CA ILE A 486 -15.02 -18.79 -8.19
C ILE A 486 -14.09 -19.25 -7.07
N ALA A 487 -12.83 -18.81 -7.08
CA ALA A 487 -11.93 -19.04 -5.95
C ALA A 487 -12.49 -18.37 -4.68
N PRO A 488 -12.49 -19.03 -3.51
CA PRO A 488 -13.19 -18.53 -2.33
C PRO A 488 -12.68 -17.17 -1.86
N LEU A 489 -11.36 -16.93 -1.88
CA LEU A 489 -10.78 -15.63 -1.50
C LEU A 489 -11.15 -14.53 -2.50
N THR A 490 -11.10 -14.82 -3.80
CA THR A 490 -11.50 -13.86 -4.83
C THR A 490 -12.99 -13.49 -4.70
N PHE A 491 -13.85 -14.46 -4.35
CA PHE A 491 -15.26 -14.20 -4.07
C PHE A 491 -15.47 -13.21 -2.91
N LEU A 492 -14.59 -13.20 -1.90
CA LEU A 492 -14.67 -12.22 -0.81
C LEU A 492 -14.52 -10.78 -1.30
N ARG A 493 -13.73 -10.53 -2.35
CA ARG A 493 -13.56 -9.19 -2.96
C ARG A 493 -14.86 -8.70 -3.60
N LEU A 494 -15.61 -9.63 -4.21
CA LEU A 494 -16.93 -9.36 -4.76
C LEU A 494 -17.91 -9.05 -3.62
N VAL A 495 -18.01 -9.91 -2.60
CA VAL A 495 -18.93 -9.73 -1.46
C VAL A 495 -18.64 -8.43 -0.69
N ALA A 496 -17.36 -8.11 -0.49
CA ALA A 496 -16.92 -6.85 0.11
C ALA A 496 -17.14 -5.62 -0.79
N GLY A 497 -17.44 -5.82 -2.07
CA GLY A 497 -17.69 -4.76 -3.05
C GLY A 497 -16.44 -3.96 -3.43
N SER A 498 -15.24 -4.53 -3.32
CA SER A 498 -14.02 -3.89 -3.85
C SER A 498 -13.79 -4.14 -5.34
N MET A 499 -14.54 -5.07 -5.93
CA MET A 499 -14.41 -5.45 -7.32
C MET A 499 -15.76 -5.84 -7.92
N THR A 500 -15.97 -5.55 -9.21
CA THR A 500 -17.09 -6.06 -10.01
C THR A 500 -16.83 -7.49 -10.50
N ILE A 501 -17.87 -8.23 -10.89
CA ILE A 501 -17.65 -9.57 -11.47
C ILE A 501 -16.86 -9.50 -12.79
N THR A 502 -17.01 -8.40 -13.54
CA THR A 502 -16.29 -8.20 -14.80
C THR A 502 -14.79 -8.01 -14.57
N GLU A 503 -14.40 -7.16 -13.62
CA GLU A 503 -13.00 -6.99 -13.23
C GLU A 503 -12.41 -8.30 -12.67
N LEU A 504 -13.21 -9.07 -11.92
CA LEU A 504 -12.82 -10.35 -11.33
C LEU A 504 -12.50 -11.38 -12.42
N LEU A 505 -13.40 -11.57 -13.39
CA LEU A 505 -13.21 -12.50 -14.50
C LEU A 505 -12.09 -12.08 -15.45
N ALA A 506 -11.83 -10.78 -15.57
CA ALA A 506 -10.73 -10.26 -16.39
C ALA A 506 -9.34 -10.51 -15.76
N ARG A 507 -9.26 -10.54 -14.42
CA ARG A 507 -8.02 -10.80 -13.68
C ARG A 507 -7.70 -12.28 -13.57
N ASP A 508 -8.68 -13.06 -13.13
CA ASP A 508 -8.50 -14.47 -12.80
C ASP A 508 -9.21 -15.34 -13.84
N SER A 509 -8.47 -15.77 -14.87
CA SER A 509 -9.00 -16.61 -15.96
C SER A 509 -9.53 -17.98 -15.51
N GLU A 510 -9.23 -18.41 -14.28
CA GLU A 510 -9.75 -19.64 -13.68
C GLU A 510 -11.18 -19.50 -13.15
N ASN A 511 -11.65 -18.28 -12.93
CA ASN A 511 -13.02 -18.02 -12.48
C ASN A 511 -13.98 -18.08 -13.67
N PHE A 512 -15.16 -18.64 -13.43
CA PHE A 512 -16.17 -18.85 -14.47
C PHE A 512 -17.57 -18.49 -13.98
N VAL A 513 -18.37 -17.89 -14.84
CA VAL A 513 -19.79 -17.61 -14.60
C VAL A 513 -20.60 -18.10 -15.80
N ASP A 514 -21.62 -18.92 -15.54
CA ASP A 514 -22.42 -19.59 -16.56
C ASP A 514 -23.53 -18.67 -17.08
N GLY A 515 -23.24 -17.97 -18.17
CA GLY A 515 -24.20 -17.14 -18.89
C GLY A 515 -24.37 -15.71 -18.34
N ALA A 516 -25.06 -14.88 -19.13
CA ALA A 516 -25.24 -13.45 -18.84
C ALA A 516 -26.14 -13.20 -17.62
N GLU A 517 -27.14 -14.06 -17.38
CA GLU A 517 -28.08 -13.91 -16.26
C GLU A 517 -27.41 -14.15 -14.90
N ALA A 518 -26.54 -15.17 -14.79
CA ALA A 518 -25.76 -15.43 -13.57
C ALA A 518 -24.78 -14.28 -13.28
N LYS A 519 -24.15 -13.74 -14.32
CA LYS A 519 -23.27 -12.56 -14.22
C LYS A 519 -24.04 -11.34 -13.71
N MET A 520 -25.21 -11.07 -14.30
CA MET A 520 -26.07 -9.96 -13.92
C MET A 520 -26.57 -10.09 -12.48
N MET A 521 -26.96 -11.29 -12.06
CA MET A 521 -27.34 -11.58 -10.67
C MET A 521 -26.21 -11.25 -9.70
N LEU A 522 -24.98 -11.69 -9.99
CA LEU A 522 -23.80 -11.40 -9.15
C LEU A 522 -23.49 -9.89 -9.09
N ASP A 523 -23.57 -9.17 -10.22
CA ASP A 523 -23.37 -7.71 -10.26
C ASP A 523 -24.42 -6.95 -9.46
N ILE A 524 -25.69 -7.38 -9.50
CA ILE A 524 -26.78 -6.76 -8.73
C ILE A 524 -26.62 -6.99 -7.23
N LEU A 525 -26.28 -8.23 -6.84
CA LEU A 525 -26.13 -8.58 -5.42
C LEU A 525 -24.88 -7.93 -4.83
N PHE A 526 -23.77 -7.92 -5.56
CA PHE A 526 -22.46 -7.54 -5.06
C PHE A 526 -21.78 -6.51 -5.99
N PRO A 527 -22.35 -5.31 -6.13
CA PRO A 527 -21.72 -4.25 -6.92
C PRO A 527 -20.43 -3.78 -6.25
N LYS A 528 -19.56 -3.13 -7.03
CA LYS A 528 -18.46 -2.35 -6.47
C LYS A 528 -19.03 -1.13 -5.73
N VAL A 529 -18.53 -0.87 -4.53
CA VAL A 529 -19.03 0.18 -3.64
C VAL A 529 -17.88 0.99 -3.03
N GLU A 530 -18.20 2.15 -2.49
CA GLU A 530 -17.30 2.93 -1.64
C GLU A 530 -17.28 2.35 -0.21
N HIS A 531 -16.14 2.49 0.46
CA HIS A 531 -15.90 2.00 1.82
C HIS A 531 -15.57 3.17 2.76
N LEU A 532 -16.08 3.10 3.99
CA LEU A 532 -15.71 4.01 5.09
C LEU A 532 -15.24 3.16 6.26
N VAL A 533 -14.06 2.57 6.14
CA VAL A 533 -13.45 1.79 7.22
C VAL A 533 -12.30 2.58 7.81
N ASP A 534 -12.47 2.95 9.07
CA ASP A 534 -11.47 3.60 9.90
C ASP A 534 -11.27 2.78 11.18
N ILE A 535 -10.14 2.04 11.22
CA ILE A 535 -9.78 1.14 12.32
C ILE A 535 -8.45 1.53 12.97
N PHE A 536 -7.70 2.48 12.41
CA PHE A 536 -6.35 2.80 12.89
C PHE A 536 -6.33 3.66 14.15
N TRP A 537 -7.47 4.23 14.55
CA TRP A 537 -7.59 4.91 15.85
C TRP A 537 -7.47 3.97 17.05
N CYS A 538 -7.58 2.64 16.88
CA CYS A 538 -7.33 1.69 17.97
C CYS A 538 -5.87 1.24 18.07
N ASN A 539 -5.11 1.27 16.98
CA ASN A 539 -3.75 0.71 16.86
C ASN A 539 -3.02 1.34 15.68
N MET A 540 -2.20 2.34 15.93
CA MET A 540 -1.38 2.90 14.85
C MET A 540 -0.18 1.99 14.55
N ALA A 541 -0.25 1.19 13.49
CA ALA A 541 0.93 0.69 12.79
C ALA A 541 0.53 0.16 11.39
N SER A 542 1.02 0.81 10.33
CA SER A 542 1.24 0.20 9.01
C SER A 542 2.52 0.78 8.44
N SER A 543 3.42 -0.07 7.92
CA SER A 543 4.75 0.33 7.42
C SER A 543 4.65 1.16 6.13
N PRO A 544 5.31 2.34 6.03
CA PRO A 544 5.25 3.22 4.86
C PRO A 544 6.34 2.95 3.79
N TYR A 545 7.24 1.98 3.96
CA TYR A 545 8.51 1.93 3.20
C TYR A 545 8.52 0.99 1.98
N ILE A 546 7.49 0.15 1.79
CA ILE A 546 7.38 -0.77 0.64
C ILE A 546 6.08 -0.51 -0.12
N LEU A 547 6.20 -0.29 -1.43
CA LEU A 547 5.05 -0.21 -2.34
C LEU A 547 4.77 -1.59 -2.94
N SER A 548 3.51 -1.96 -3.13
CA SER A 548 3.13 -3.27 -3.68
C SER A 548 2.02 -3.12 -4.72
N PRO A 549 2.35 -2.95 -6.02
CA PRO A 549 1.36 -2.87 -7.07
C PRO A 549 0.64 -4.21 -7.26
N ASN A 550 -0.64 -4.14 -7.59
CA ASN A 550 -1.51 -5.29 -7.85
C ASN A 550 -1.92 -5.40 -9.33
N THR A 551 -1.40 -4.53 -10.19
CA THR A 551 -1.61 -4.55 -11.65
C THR A 551 -0.39 -3.98 -12.38
N ASP A 552 -0.19 -4.37 -13.64
CA ASP A 552 0.86 -3.81 -14.49
C ASP A 552 0.74 -2.28 -14.65
N SER A 553 -0.49 -1.76 -14.82
CA SER A 553 -0.71 -0.30 -14.95
C SER A 553 -0.40 0.47 -13.66
N GLU A 554 -0.60 -0.15 -12.49
CA GLU A 554 -0.23 0.43 -11.20
C GLU A 554 1.29 0.43 -11.03
N LEU A 555 1.97 -0.66 -11.40
CA LEU A 555 3.43 -0.69 -11.41
C LEU A 555 3.99 0.38 -12.37
N ASP A 556 3.47 0.47 -13.59
CA ASP A 556 3.88 1.47 -14.57
C ASP A 556 3.73 2.90 -14.02
N ARG A 557 2.62 3.19 -13.32
CA ARG A 557 2.41 4.47 -12.63
C ARG A 557 3.44 4.69 -11.51
N LEU A 558 3.70 3.69 -10.68
CA LEU A 558 4.66 3.79 -9.58
C LEU A 558 6.08 4.05 -10.11
N LEU A 559 6.48 3.39 -11.19
CA LEU A 559 7.74 3.64 -11.88
C LEU A 559 7.83 5.08 -12.39
N VAL A 560 6.73 5.63 -12.92
CA VAL A 560 6.65 7.02 -13.40
C VAL A 560 6.66 8.02 -12.25
N GLU A 561 5.89 7.82 -11.20
CA GLU A 561 5.80 8.79 -10.09
C GLU A 561 7.13 8.85 -9.30
N ASN A 562 7.85 7.74 -9.24
CA ASN A 562 9.09 7.63 -8.48
C ASN A 562 10.36 7.67 -9.36
N HIS A 563 10.26 8.03 -10.64
CA HIS A 563 11.38 8.05 -11.60
C HIS A 563 12.58 8.91 -11.15
N HIS A 564 12.33 9.90 -10.29
CA HIS A 564 13.31 10.82 -9.72
C HIS A 564 14.18 10.17 -8.62
N ARG A 565 13.93 8.90 -8.29
CA ARG A 565 14.65 8.12 -7.27
C ARG A 565 15.21 6.84 -7.89
N LEU A 566 16.16 6.21 -7.19
CA LEU A 566 16.51 4.82 -7.50
C LEU A 566 15.32 3.94 -7.16
N LEU A 567 15.02 2.95 -7.98
CA LEU A 567 13.90 2.04 -7.77
C LEU A 567 14.44 0.62 -7.58
N VAL A 568 14.01 -0.05 -6.52
CA VAL A 568 14.39 -1.45 -6.27
C VAL A 568 13.13 -2.29 -6.36
N LEU A 569 12.95 -2.99 -7.47
CA LEU A 569 11.86 -3.93 -7.65
C LEU A 569 12.27 -5.29 -7.08
N VAL A 570 11.46 -5.82 -6.17
CA VAL A 570 11.68 -7.13 -5.55
C VAL A 570 10.60 -8.08 -6.05
N PHE A 571 10.96 -8.91 -7.03
CA PHE A 571 10.08 -9.92 -7.60
C PHE A 571 10.03 -11.16 -6.72
N THR A 572 8.84 -11.52 -6.21
CA THR A 572 8.66 -12.67 -5.31
C THR A 572 7.45 -13.52 -5.70
N THR A 573 7.32 -14.69 -5.06
CA THR A 573 6.09 -15.51 -5.07
C THR A 573 5.74 -15.95 -3.66
N ALA A 574 4.46 -16.18 -3.41
CA ALA A 574 3.94 -16.67 -2.13
C ALA A 574 4.36 -18.11 -1.79
N TRP A 575 4.87 -18.88 -2.75
CA TRP A 575 5.30 -20.28 -2.58
C TRP A 575 6.83 -20.47 -2.56
N CYS A 576 7.60 -19.43 -2.89
CA CYS A 576 9.05 -19.45 -2.87
C CYS A 576 9.62 -19.42 -1.44
N LYS A 577 10.32 -20.51 -1.07
CA LYS A 577 10.96 -20.67 0.26
C LYS A 577 12.01 -19.59 0.55
N ASN A 578 12.80 -19.21 -0.44
CA ASN A 578 13.82 -18.17 -0.29
C ASN A 578 13.23 -16.77 -0.13
N CYS A 579 12.07 -16.52 -0.76
CA CYS A 579 11.33 -15.26 -0.67
C CYS A 579 10.73 -15.06 0.72
N LYS A 580 10.09 -16.12 1.27
CA LYS A 580 9.60 -16.12 2.66
C LYS A 580 10.69 -15.87 3.69
N ARG A 581 11.88 -16.43 3.44
CA ARG A 581 13.04 -16.27 4.31
C ARG A 581 13.57 -14.83 4.31
N LEU A 582 13.56 -14.17 3.16
CA LEU A 582 14.10 -12.81 2.98
C LEU A 582 13.09 -11.70 3.28
N ALA A 583 11.81 -12.01 3.56
CA ALA A 583 10.74 -11.02 3.72
C ALA A 583 11.04 -9.93 4.75
N ASN A 584 11.44 -10.30 5.98
CA ASN A 584 11.77 -9.34 7.04
C ASN A 584 12.99 -8.48 6.65
N ALA A 585 13.96 -9.07 5.97
CA ALA A 585 15.21 -8.41 5.64
C ALA A 585 15.06 -7.50 4.39
N ILE A 586 14.06 -7.74 3.55
CA ILE A 586 13.60 -6.80 2.50
C ILE A 586 12.95 -5.56 3.13
N GLU A 587 12.20 -5.72 4.22
CA GLU A 587 11.64 -4.59 4.99
C GLU A 587 12.74 -3.73 5.61
N GLU A 588 13.73 -4.36 6.23
CA GLU A 588 14.92 -3.67 6.77
C GLU A 588 15.69 -2.95 5.67
N MET A 589 15.95 -3.60 4.52
CA MET A 589 16.59 -2.95 3.37
C MET A 589 15.77 -1.77 2.82
N ALA A 590 14.45 -1.88 2.79
CA ALA A 590 13.57 -0.82 2.30
C ALA A 590 13.59 0.41 3.21
N GLU A 591 13.64 0.18 4.53
CA GLU A 591 13.90 1.22 5.51
C GLU A 591 15.32 1.81 5.33
N ASP A 592 16.34 0.99 5.16
CA ASP A 592 17.73 1.44 4.99
C ASP A 592 17.98 2.31 3.75
N LEU A 593 17.20 2.06 2.71
CA LEU A 593 17.31 2.73 1.42
C LEU A 593 16.29 3.87 1.24
N HIS A 594 15.38 4.10 2.19
CA HIS A 594 14.22 4.98 2.02
C HIS A 594 14.56 6.46 1.76
N GLU A 595 15.80 6.90 1.99
CA GLU A 595 16.25 8.25 1.65
C GLU A 595 16.77 8.37 0.21
N ILE A 596 17.19 7.25 -0.39
CA ILE A 596 17.93 7.22 -1.67
C ILE A 596 17.24 6.38 -2.75
N ALA A 597 16.38 5.43 -2.38
CA ALA A 597 15.64 4.56 -3.28
C ALA A 597 14.20 4.35 -2.81
N THR A 598 13.34 3.92 -3.72
CA THR A 598 11.97 3.45 -3.44
C THR A 598 11.94 1.95 -3.70
N VAL A 599 11.53 1.17 -2.70
CA VAL A 599 11.42 -0.29 -2.83
C VAL A 599 10.00 -0.67 -3.22
N ILE A 600 9.88 -1.47 -4.28
CA ILE A 600 8.61 -1.90 -4.86
C ILE A 600 8.59 -3.43 -4.88
N HIS A 601 7.71 -4.03 -4.10
CA HIS A 601 7.51 -5.47 -4.06
C HIS A 601 6.55 -5.91 -5.18
N VAL A 602 6.99 -6.80 -6.06
CA VAL A 602 6.22 -7.27 -7.22
C VAL A 602 5.95 -8.77 -7.08
N ASP A 603 4.67 -9.14 -6.99
CA ASP A 603 4.27 -10.54 -7.04
C ASP A 603 4.24 -11.01 -8.50
N VAL A 604 5.06 -12.00 -8.83
CA VAL A 604 5.15 -12.53 -10.20
C VAL A 604 3.90 -13.31 -10.59
N ASP A 605 3.12 -13.81 -9.63
CA ASP A 605 1.86 -14.51 -9.89
C ASP A 605 0.74 -13.52 -10.28
N GLU A 606 0.84 -12.25 -9.84
CA GLU A 606 -0.16 -11.20 -10.09
C GLU A 606 0.20 -10.32 -11.31
N LEU A 607 1.49 -10.08 -11.59
CA LEU A 607 1.97 -9.20 -12.67
C LEU A 607 2.69 -9.98 -13.78
N LEU A 608 1.99 -10.95 -14.39
CA LEU A 608 2.56 -11.86 -15.40
C LEU A 608 3.10 -11.15 -16.65
N GLN A 609 2.55 -9.99 -17.04
CA GLN A 609 3.08 -9.23 -18.19
C GLN A 609 4.40 -8.54 -17.84
N THR A 610 4.50 -7.94 -16.66
CA THR A 610 5.73 -7.37 -16.10
C THR A 610 6.83 -8.42 -15.97
N VAL A 611 6.51 -9.62 -15.48
CA VAL A 611 7.46 -10.75 -15.36
C VAL A 611 8.08 -11.08 -16.71
N LYS A 612 7.25 -11.15 -17.76
CA LYS A 612 7.71 -11.34 -19.14
C LYS A 612 8.53 -10.15 -19.63
N ARG A 613 8.08 -8.92 -19.35
CA ARG A 613 8.72 -7.66 -19.76
C ARG A 613 10.16 -7.55 -19.24
N TYR A 614 10.40 -7.99 -18.00
CA TYR A 614 11.72 -7.93 -17.36
C TYR A 614 12.45 -9.27 -17.30
N ASN A 615 11.99 -10.28 -18.06
CA ASN A 615 12.60 -11.61 -18.16
C ASN A 615 12.91 -12.25 -16.79
N VAL A 616 11.96 -12.14 -15.85
CA VAL A 616 12.13 -12.65 -14.48
C VAL A 616 11.88 -14.15 -14.47
N ASN A 617 12.97 -14.92 -14.42
CA ASN A 617 12.94 -16.38 -14.60
C ASN A 617 13.12 -17.16 -13.28
N SER A 618 13.31 -16.45 -12.16
CA SER A 618 13.44 -17.04 -10.82
C SER A 618 13.05 -16.04 -9.74
N THR A 619 12.63 -16.52 -8.57
CA THR A 619 12.31 -15.67 -7.40
C THR A 619 13.12 -16.10 -6.17
N PRO A 620 13.58 -15.17 -5.31
CA PRO A 620 13.43 -13.73 -5.48
C PRO A 620 14.37 -13.19 -6.56
N THR A 621 13.94 -12.13 -7.26
CA THR A 621 14.80 -11.35 -8.14
C THR A 621 14.75 -9.89 -7.71
N PHE A 622 15.91 -9.29 -7.51
CA PHE A 622 16.05 -7.87 -7.19
C PHE A 622 16.46 -7.14 -8.45
N ALA A 623 15.66 -6.20 -8.90
CA ALA A 623 15.92 -5.42 -10.09
C ALA A 623 16.10 -3.96 -9.70
N LEU A 624 17.28 -3.41 -9.98
CA LEU A 624 17.60 -2.02 -9.75
C LEU A 624 17.29 -1.21 -11.01
N PHE A 625 16.49 -0.17 -10.83
CA PHE A 625 16.02 0.71 -11.87
C PHE A 625 16.50 2.14 -11.61
N ARG A 626 16.85 2.82 -12.70
CA ARG A 626 17.14 4.25 -12.75
C ARG A 626 16.11 4.88 -13.68
N GLY A 627 15.16 5.62 -13.10
CA GLY A 627 13.93 5.98 -13.82
C GLY A 627 13.24 4.72 -14.34
N HIS A 628 13.13 4.60 -15.67
CA HIS A 628 12.50 3.46 -16.35
C HIS A 628 13.47 2.41 -16.88
N VAL A 629 14.78 2.62 -16.74
CA VAL A 629 15.80 1.73 -17.31
C VAL A 629 16.27 0.75 -16.24
N LEU A 630 16.15 -0.54 -16.52
CA LEU A 630 16.76 -1.61 -15.72
C LEU A 630 18.28 -1.46 -15.79
N GLN A 631 18.92 -1.21 -14.65
CA GLN A 631 20.38 -1.05 -14.56
C GLN A 631 21.06 -2.38 -14.28
N SER A 632 20.49 -3.15 -13.36
CA SER A 632 21.01 -4.45 -12.98
C SER A 632 19.91 -5.30 -12.37
N SER A 633 20.05 -6.61 -12.47
CA SER A 633 19.18 -7.56 -11.78
C SER A 633 20.00 -8.65 -11.13
N ILE A 634 19.66 -8.99 -9.90
CA ILE A 634 20.22 -10.11 -9.16
C ILE A 634 19.13 -11.15 -9.00
N THR A 635 19.36 -12.31 -9.58
CA THR A 635 18.43 -13.44 -9.54
C THR A 635 18.78 -14.41 -8.42
N ALA A 636 17.82 -15.25 -8.04
CA ALA A 636 18.04 -16.30 -7.05
C ALA A 636 19.21 -17.25 -7.38
N ALA A 637 19.53 -17.43 -8.67
CA ALA A 637 20.62 -18.29 -9.14
C ALA A 637 22.02 -17.68 -8.96
N GLN A 638 22.10 -16.35 -8.81
CA GLN A 638 23.35 -15.62 -8.58
C GLN A 638 23.64 -15.43 -7.09
N LEU A 639 22.75 -15.92 -6.22
CA LEU A 639 22.95 -15.91 -4.77
C LEU A 639 23.98 -16.97 -4.37
N PRO A 640 24.93 -16.67 -3.45
CA PRO A 640 25.95 -17.61 -3.04
C PRO A 640 25.34 -18.89 -2.43
N VAL A 641 25.76 -20.06 -2.92
CA VAL A 641 25.29 -21.37 -2.44
C VAL A 641 26.29 -21.93 -1.42
N LYS A 642 25.87 -21.98 -0.14
CA LYS A 642 26.58 -22.44 1.10
C LYS A 642 27.41 -21.33 1.77
N SER A 643 27.38 -21.07 3.08
CA SER A 643 27.12 -21.88 4.29
C SER A 643 26.51 -21.06 5.46
N THR A 644 25.71 -21.71 6.31
CA THR A 644 25.07 -21.22 7.56
C THR A 644 24.05 -20.07 7.44
N HIS A 645 22.90 -20.26 8.08
CA HIS A 645 21.60 -19.69 7.69
C HIS A 645 21.31 -18.22 8.06
N GLU A 646 22.17 -17.52 8.81
CA GLU A 646 21.92 -16.13 9.25
C GLU A 646 22.99 -15.16 8.73
N ALA A 647 24.28 -15.49 8.86
CA ALA A 647 25.38 -14.61 8.43
C ALA A 647 25.42 -14.34 6.90
N SER A 648 24.72 -15.13 6.08
CA SER A 648 24.70 -14.99 4.62
C SER A 648 23.58 -14.06 4.10
N ASP A 649 22.52 -13.81 4.87
CA ASP A 649 21.43 -12.91 4.48
C ASP A 649 21.76 -11.45 4.77
N ASP A 650 22.34 -11.18 5.94
CA ASP A 650 22.82 -9.85 6.33
C ASP A 650 23.98 -9.39 5.43
N GLN A 651 24.86 -10.32 5.03
CA GLN A 651 25.93 -10.03 4.07
C GLN A 651 25.40 -9.79 2.65
N LEU A 652 24.37 -10.53 2.23
CA LEU A 652 23.74 -10.35 0.91
C LEU A 652 23.00 -9.02 0.83
N LEU A 653 22.20 -8.68 1.84
CA LEU A 653 21.42 -7.45 1.86
C LEU A 653 22.27 -6.24 2.24
N GLY A 654 23.30 -6.44 3.06
CA GLY A 654 24.39 -5.48 3.24
C GLY A 654 25.14 -5.23 1.93
N TRP A 655 25.36 -6.25 1.11
CA TRP A 655 25.92 -6.08 -0.23
C TRP A 655 24.95 -5.39 -1.20
N ILE A 656 23.66 -5.73 -1.21
CA ILE A 656 22.63 -5.04 -2.04
C ILE A 656 22.51 -3.57 -1.60
N SER A 657 22.40 -3.30 -0.30
CA SER A 657 22.35 -1.96 0.29
C SER A 657 23.62 -1.19 -0.03
N THR A 658 24.81 -1.78 0.11
CA THR A 658 26.10 -1.19 -0.29
C THR A 658 26.17 -0.94 -1.80
N THR A 659 25.64 -1.85 -2.61
CA THR A 659 25.56 -1.70 -4.07
C THR A 659 24.66 -0.53 -4.43
N VAL A 660 23.46 -0.44 -3.87
CA VAL A 660 22.52 0.68 -4.09
C VAL A 660 23.12 2.00 -3.57
N LYS A 661 23.72 2.02 -2.37
CA LYS A 661 24.41 3.18 -1.80
C LYS A 661 25.62 3.61 -2.66
N SER A 662 26.37 2.67 -3.21
CA SER A 662 27.48 2.93 -4.16
C SER A 662 26.97 3.52 -5.47
N PHE A 663 25.90 2.94 -6.04
CA PHE A 663 25.21 3.48 -7.22
C PHE A 663 24.67 4.90 -6.96
N ALA A 664 24.10 5.17 -5.78
CA ALA A 664 23.61 6.48 -5.38
C ALA A 664 24.74 7.52 -5.21
N ARG A 665 25.94 7.12 -4.78
CA ARG A 665 27.10 8.04 -4.73
C ARG A 665 27.55 8.47 -6.13
N HIS A 666 27.56 7.56 -7.10
CA HIS A 666 27.88 7.86 -8.50
C HIS A 666 26.72 8.58 -9.23
N TRP A 667 25.48 8.48 -8.74
CA TRP A 667 24.31 9.20 -9.25
C TRP A 667 24.48 10.72 -9.19
N ASN A 668 25.01 11.23 -8.06
CA ASN A 668 25.15 12.66 -7.79
C ASN A 668 26.36 13.33 -8.48
N ALA A 669 27.27 12.57 -9.08
CA ALA A 669 28.52 13.12 -9.60
C ALA A 669 28.44 13.65 -11.04
N SER A 670 27.53 13.17 -11.91
CA SER A 670 27.54 13.63 -13.32
C SER A 670 26.24 13.51 -14.12
N TYR A 671 25.17 12.84 -13.64
CA TYR A 671 24.11 12.35 -14.55
C TYR A 671 22.69 12.90 -14.27
N SER A 672 22.39 13.43 -13.07
CA SER A 672 21.05 14.00 -12.77
C SER A 672 20.76 15.27 -13.58
N LYS A 673 21.74 16.19 -13.71
CA LYS A 673 21.57 17.46 -14.43
C LYS A 673 21.21 17.31 -15.92
N ILE A 674 21.54 16.18 -16.54
CA ILE A 674 21.32 15.92 -17.97
C ILE A 674 19.93 15.28 -18.21
N THR A 675 19.49 14.42 -17.30
CA THR A 675 18.30 13.58 -17.52
C THR A 675 17.03 14.09 -16.83
N ASP A 676 17.15 14.99 -15.86
CA ASP A 676 16.00 15.67 -15.23
C ASP A 676 15.18 16.51 -16.24
N HIS A 677 15.73 16.80 -17.43
CA HIS A 677 15.02 17.47 -18.54
C HIS A 677 14.88 16.61 -19.81
N LEU A 678 15.47 15.41 -19.83
CA LEU A 678 15.46 14.50 -20.97
C LEU A 678 15.02 13.12 -20.48
N ALA A 679 13.71 12.99 -20.28
CA ALA A 679 13.08 11.73 -19.92
C ALA A 679 13.12 10.79 -21.14
N PHE A 680 14.05 9.82 -21.13
CA PHE A 680 14.02 8.72 -22.10
C PHE A 680 13.83 7.38 -21.38
N SER A 681 12.64 6.81 -21.62
CA SER A 681 12.41 5.37 -21.53
C SER A 681 13.25 4.67 -22.61
N PRO A 682 13.76 3.45 -22.39
CA PRO A 682 14.43 2.70 -23.45
C PRO A 682 13.48 2.41 -24.64
N THR A 683 12.17 2.42 -24.39
CA THR A 683 11.11 2.51 -25.41
C THR A 683 9.96 3.37 -24.90
N PRO A 684 9.69 4.58 -25.43
CA PRO A 684 8.52 5.35 -25.03
C PRO A 684 7.24 4.68 -25.51
N THR A 685 6.20 4.69 -24.68
CA THR A 685 4.86 4.20 -25.06
C THR A 685 4.23 5.13 -26.11
N GLU A 686 3.32 4.60 -26.93
CA GLU A 686 2.60 5.37 -27.96
C GLU A 686 1.95 6.64 -27.39
N TYR A 687 1.35 6.53 -26.19
CA TYR A 687 0.79 7.66 -25.45
C TYR A 687 1.83 8.75 -25.08
N GLN A 688 3.04 8.34 -24.68
CA GLN A 688 4.12 9.28 -24.34
C GLN A 688 4.65 10.03 -25.57
N ILE A 689 4.70 9.35 -26.72
CA ILE A 689 5.14 9.95 -27.98
C ILE A 689 4.13 10.99 -28.46
N GLU A 690 2.83 10.63 -28.46
CA GLU A 690 1.76 11.51 -28.91
C GLU A 690 1.54 12.72 -28.00
N GLN A 691 1.53 12.51 -26.68
CA GLN A 691 1.25 13.59 -25.72
C GLN A 691 2.48 14.44 -25.37
N GLY A 692 3.69 13.97 -25.68
CA GLY A 692 4.95 14.68 -25.44
C GLY A 692 5.61 15.15 -26.73
N LEU A 693 6.32 14.24 -27.40
CA LEU A 693 7.27 14.56 -28.46
C LEU A 693 6.62 15.17 -29.71
N VAL A 694 5.46 14.64 -30.14
CA VAL A 694 4.71 15.19 -31.29
C VAL A 694 4.20 16.60 -30.98
N LYS A 695 3.68 16.83 -29.76
CA LYS A 695 3.20 18.15 -29.32
C LYS A 695 4.31 19.21 -29.24
N VAL A 696 5.54 18.80 -28.93
CA VAL A 696 6.72 19.68 -28.86
C VAL A 696 7.36 19.91 -30.25
N GLY A 697 6.89 19.21 -31.28
CA GLY A 697 7.24 19.47 -32.68
C GLY A 697 8.38 18.60 -33.25
N PHE A 698 8.79 17.54 -32.55
CA PHE A 698 9.73 16.56 -33.10
C PHE A 698 9.08 15.79 -34.25
N ARG A 699 9.80 15.65 -35.37
CA ARG A 699 9.33 14.92 -36.56
C ARG A 699 10.25 13.80 -37.01
N SER A 700 11.48 13.76 -36.49
CA SER A 700 12.45 12.72 -36.83
C SER A 700 13.21 12.21 -35.60
N VAL A 701 13.48 10.91 -35.58
CA VAL A 701 14.27 10.21 -34.56
C VAL A 701 15.42 9.47 -35.25
N ILE A 702 16.64 9.65 -34.76
CA ILE A 702 17.80 8.81 -35.14
C ILE A 702 17.98 7.77 -34.04
N GLY A 703 17.73 6.50 -34.35
CA GLY A 703 17.99 5.37 -33.47
C GLY A 703 19.39 4.81 -33.70
N MET A 704 20.26 4.89 -32.70
CA MET A 704 21.61 4.38 -32.80
C MET A 704 21.67 2.95 -32.27
N GLU A 705 22.10 2.00 -33.10
CA GLU A 705 22.10 0.56 -32.76
C GLU A 705 23.52 -0.01 -32.74
N SER A 706 23.83 -0.90 -31.80
CA SER A 706 25.10 -1.65 -31.81
C SER A 706 25.15 -2.64 -32.98
N LYS A 707 26.27 -2.65 -33.74
CA LYS A 707 26.50 -3.65 -34.80
C LYS A 707 26.56 -5.11 -34.32
N GLN A 708 26.74 -5.36 -33.01
CA GLN A 708 26.79 -6.72 -32.47
C GLN A 708 25.40 -7.33 -32.22
N ASN A 709 24.38 -6.50 -31.97
CA ASN A 709 22.97 -6.90 -31.84
C ASN A 709 22.06 -6.09 -32.80
N PRO A 710 22.25 -6.19 -34.12
CA PRO A 710 21.39 -5.48 -35.07
C PRO A 710 19.97 -6.07 -34.99
N GLY A 711 19.01 -5.29 -34.49
CA GLY A 711 17.59 -5.68 -34.50
C GLY A 711 16.93 -6.10 -33.19
N GLU A 712 17.61 -6.11 -32.03
CA GLU A 712 16.96 -6.48 -30.76
C GLU A 712 15.85 -5.49 -30.33
N TYR A 713 15.91 -4.24 -30.80
CA TYR A 713 14.94 -3.18 -30.46
C TYR A 713 14.09 -2.71 -31.66
N SER A 714 14.44 -3.04 -32.91
CA SER A 714 14.11 -2.15 -34.03
C SER A 714 12.95 -2.53 -34.95
N THR A 715 12.11 -3.53 -34.67
CA THR A 715 10.89 -3.74 -35.49
C THR A 715 9.66 -3.08 -34.86
N ARG A 716 9.37 -3.42 -33.60
CA ARG A 716 8.19 -2.92 -32.88
C ARG A 716 8.27 -1.43 -32.55
N GLU A 717 9.47 -0.91 -32.27
CA GLU A 717 9.67 0.52 -32.02
C GLU A 717 9.47 1.35 -33.29
N ARG A 718 10.02 0.90 -34.43
CA ARG A 718 9.80 1.56 -35.73
C ARG A 718 8.31 1.68 -36.04
N ASP A 719 7.54 0.63 -35.74
CA ASP A 719 6.09 0.66 -35.95
C ASP A 719 5.39 1.68 -35.04
N ILE A 720 5.80 1.81 -33.77
CA ILE A 720 5.26 2.81 -32.83
C ILE A 720 5.61 4.25 -33.27
N TRP A 721 6.87 4.51 -33.64
CA TRP A 721 7.29 5.83 -34.12
C TRP A 721 6.57 6.22 -35.40
N LYS A 722 6.44 5.27 -36.32
CA LYS A 722 5.75 5.47 -37.60
C LYS A 722 4.24 5.64 -37.42
N ALA A 723 3.61 4.92 -36.49
CA ALA A 723 2.20 5.09 -36.14
C ALA A 723 1.92 6.49 -35.57
N ALA A 724 2.86 7.05 -34.80
CA ALA A 724 2.81 8.41 -34.28
C ALA A 724 3.19 9.50 -35.31
N GLY A 725 3.49 9.13 -36.56
CA GLY A 725 3.85 10.06 -37.64
C GLY A 725 5.24 10.68 -37.53
N ILE A 726 6.17 10.00 -36.85
CA ILE A 726 7.58 10.42 -36.68
C ILE A 726 8.49 9.54 -37.55
N ASP A 727 9.38 10.18 -38.32
CA ASP A 727 10.34 9.49 -39.18
C ASP A 727 11.49 8.90 -38.35
N TYR A 728 11.61 7.58 -38.32
CA TYR A 728 12.70 6.89 -37.61
C TYR A 728 13.81 6.45 -38.58
N VAL A 729 15.05 6.85 -38.29
CA VAL A 729 16.25 6.48 -39.04
C VAL A 729 17.20 5.68 -38.15
N SER A 730 17.48 4.44 -38.52
CA SER A 730 18.45 3.60 -37.79
C SER A 730 19.87 3.86 -38.28
N TYR A 731 20.80 4.10 -37.36
CA TYR A 731 22.23 4.25 -37.65
C TYR A 731 23.07 3.24 -36.83
N PRO A 732 23.73 2.27 -37.48
CA PRO A 732 24.49 1.24 -36.78
C PRO A 732 25.88 1.74 -36.38
N ILE A 733 26.15 1.91 -35.08
CA ILE A 733 27.48 2.31 -34.58
C ILE A 733 28.41 1.08 -34.50
N LYS A 734 29.67 1.25 -34.92
CA LYS A 734 30.76 0.34 -34.57
C LYS A 734 31.19 0.58 -33.11
N VAL A 735 30.49 -0.02 -32.15
CA VAL A 735 31.01 -0.14 -30.77
C VAL A 735 31.27 -1.61 -30.49
N ILE A 736 32.53 -1.98 -30.26
CA ILE A 736 32.87 -3.28 -29.68
C ILE A 736 32.90 -3.11 -28.16
N ILE A 737 31.90 -3.61 -27.46
CA ILE A 737 31.97 -3.73 -25.99
C ILE A 737 32.79 -4.99 -25.68
N ARG A 738 34.10 -4.85 -25.42
CA ARG A 738 34.87 -5.94 -24.79
C ARG A 738 34.72 -5.84 -23.27
N LEU A 739 33.82 -6.64 -22.71
CA LEU A 739 33.86 -6.98 -21.28
C LEU A 739 35.08 -7.87 -21.03
N ASN A 740 36.26 -7.30 -20.79
CA ASN A 740 37.42 -8.07 -20.38
C ASN A 740 37.24 -8.52 -18.91
N PHE A 741 36.76 -9.76 -18.72
CA PHE A 741 36.80 -10.45 -17.43
C PHE A 741 38.24 -10.86 -17.13
N LEU A 742 39.05 -9.95 -16.56
CA LEU A 742 40.32 -10.36 -15.97
C LEU A 742 40.06 -10.89 -14.55
N ALA A 743 39.87 -12.21 -14.44
CA ALA A 743 39.77 -12.89 -13.16
C ALA A 743 41.14 -12.89 -12.47
N CYS A 744 41.39 -11.93 -11.58
CA CYS A 744 42.47 -12.01 -10.59
C CYS A 744 41.92 -12.62 -9.30
N PHE A 745 42.21 -13.90 -9.06
CA PHE A 745 41.93 -14.59 -7.81
C PHE A 745 42.97 -14.21 -6.75
N ILE A 746 42.64 -13.30 -5.83
CA ILE A 746 43.19 -13.26 -4.47
C ILE A 746 42.05 -12.80 -3.53
N GLY A 747 41.85 -13.47 -2.40
CA GLY A 747 40.70 -13.25 -1.51
C GLY A 747 40.57 -11.83 -0.95
N LEU A 748 39.32 -11.46 -0.64
CA LEU A 748 38.78 -10.16 -0.16
C LEU A 748 38.41 -9.14 -1.26
N GLY A 749 37.10 -9.05 -1.57
CA GLY A 749 36.44 -7.88 -2.17
C GLY A 749 36.60 -7.71 -3.69
N ALA A 750 35.59 -8.07 -4.47
CA ALA A 750 35.52 -7.70 -5.88
C ALA A 750 34.93 -6.29 -6.04
N ILE A 751 35.73 -5.34 -6.51
CA ILE A 751 35.25 -4.08 -7.09
C ILE A 751 35.07 -4.35 -8.60
N VAL A 752 33.83 -4.29 -9.08
CA VAL A 752 33.56 -4.24 -10.53
C VAL A 752 33.75 -2.79 -10.96
N ILE A 753 34.88 -2.48 -11.61
CA ILE A 753 35.02 -1.26 -12.40
C ILE A 753 34.67 -1.64 -13.83
N ALA A 754 33.51 -1.19 -14.31
CA ALA A 754 33.19 -1.23 -15.73
C ALA A 754 33.99 -0.12 -16.40
N GLU A 755 35.18 -0.44 -16.91
CA GLU A 755 35.86 0.42 -17.88
C GLU A 755 35.14 0.23 -19.22
N VAL A 756 34.41 1.25 -19.67
CA VAL A 756 33.91 1.30 -21.05
C VAL A 756 35.12 1.53 -21.93
N ALA A 757 35.66 0.46 -22.51
CA ALA A 757 36.67 0.55 -23.56
C ALA A 757 36.00 1.14 -24.82
N ALA A 758 35.86 2.46 -24.88
CA ALA A 758 35.41 3.23 -26.04
C ALA A 758 36.53 3.34 -27.09
N ASP A 759 37.23 2.23 -27.34
CA ASP A 759 38.50 2.22 -28.07
C ASP A 759 38.32 2.31 -29.61
N GLU A 760 37.07 2.31 -30.12
CA GLU A 760 36.80 2.14 -31.56
C GLU A 760 35.77 3.10 -32.20
N ILE A 761 35.33 4.18 -31.53
CA ILE A 761 34.55 5.22 -32.24
C ILE A 761 35.52 6.08 -33.05
N GLY A 762 35.51 5.94 -34.37
CA GLY A 762 36.38 6.69 -35.27
C GLY A 762 35.83 8.09 -35.56
N LEU A 763 36.71 9.05 -35.91
CA LEU A 763 36.31 10.40 -36.37
C LEU A 763 35.31 10.36 -37.54
N ASN A 764 35.34 9.32 -38.36
CA ASN A 764 34.45 9.16 -39.51
C ASN A 764 32.99 8.87 -39.10
N ASP A 765 32.75 8.19 -37.97
CA ASP A 765 31.40 7.93 -37.49
C ASP A 765 30.70 9.24 -37.07
N PHE A 766 31.46 10.19 -36.49
CA PHE A 766 30.95 11.53 -36.16
C PHE A 766 30.62 12.36 -37.41
N ASP A 767 31.46 12.31 -38.45
CA ASP A 767 31.24 13.04 -39.70
C ASP A 767 29.98 12.52 -40.45
N GLU A 768 29.77 11.20 -40.49
CA GLU A 768 28.59 10.57 -41.12
C GLU A 768 27.27 10.89 -40.39
N ILE A 769 27.28 10.86 -39.05
CA ILE A 769 26.11 11.21 -38.25
C ILE A 769 25.78 12.71 -38.37
N LEU A 770 26.79 13.57 -38.44
CA LEU A 770 26.59 15.01 -38.65
C LEU A 770 25.90 15.27 -39.99
N GLN A 771 26.37 14.64 -41.07
CA GLN A 771 25.73 14.72 -42.39
C GLN A 771 24.29 14.20 -42.35
N LEU A 772 24.03 13.13 -41.59
CA LEU A 772 22.68 12.60 -41.41
C LEU A 772 21.78 13.60 -40.68
N VAL A 773 22.24 14.20 -39.59
CA VAL A 773 21.49 15.23 -38.85
C VAL A 773 21.23 16.47 -39.73
N GLU A 774 22.22 16.93 -40.49
CA GLU A 774 22.07 18.05 -41.42
C GLU A 774 21.07 17.76 -42.56
N SER A 775 20.86 16.48 -42.90
CA SER A 775 19.88 16.06 -43.92
C SER A 775 18.43 16.04 -43.43
N LEU A 776 18.19 16.05 -42.12
CA LEU A 776 16.86 15.96 -41.50
C LEU A 776 16.32 17.36 -41.16
N GLN A 777 15.01 17.56 -41.32
CA GLN A 777 14.36 18.86 -41.06
C GLN A 777 13.66 18.89 -39.69
N GLY A 778 13.87 19.97 -38.93
CA GLY A 778 13.19 20.23 -37.65
C GLY A 778 13.96 19.73 -36.42
N PRO A 779 13.33 19.73 -35.23
CA PRO A 779 13.92 19.17 -34.02
C PRO A 779 14.13 17.66 -34.18
N ILE A 780 15.37 17.22 -34.03
CA ILE A 780 15.77 15.81 -34.18
C ILE A 780 16.01 15.22 -32.81
N LEU A 781 15.42 14.06 -32.56
CA LEU A 781 15.68 13.28 -31.36
C LEU A 781 16.73 12.20 -31.66
N ILE A 782 17.81 12.14 -30.88
CA ILE A 782 18.79 11.04 -30.94
C ILE A 782 18.45 10.05 -29.82
N HIS A 783 18.11 8.82 -30.18
CA HIS A 783 17.79 7.73 -29.27
C HIS A 783 18.90 6.68 -29.33
N SER A 784 19.47 6.29 -28.18
CA SER A 784 20.52 5.27 -28.12
C SER A 784 20.39 4.42 -26.86
N ASP A 785 20.69 3.14 -27.02
CA ASP A 785 20.92 2.16 -25.95
C ASP A 785 22.23 2.40 -25.18
N ILE A 786 23.12 3.26 -25.69
CA ILE A 786 24.39 3.66 -25.09
C ILE A 786 24.33 5.18 -24.78
N GLY A 787 23.51 5.55 -23.79
CA GLY A 787 23.17 6.96 -23.48
C GLY A 787 24.36 7.91 -23.26
N GLN A 788 25.55 7.39 -22.94
CA GLN A 788 26.79 8.18 -22.85
C GLN A 788 27.26 8.70 -24.22
N VAL A 789 27.15 7.90 -25.29
CA VAL A 789 27.59 8.27 -26.65
C VAL A 789 26.68 9.34 -27.25
N ALA A 790 25.36 9.20 -27.06
CA ALA A 790 24.39 10.19 -27.54
C ALA A 790 24.57 11.57 -26.86
N ALA A 791 24.79 11.60 -25.55
CA ALA A 791 25.05 12.85 -24.81
C ALA A 791 26.35 13.53 -25.27
N ILE A 792 27.42 12.74 -25.48
CA ILE A 792 28.70 13.23 -26.01
C ILE A 792 28.52 13.80 -27.42
N MET A 793 27.77 13.13 -28.29
CA MET A 793 27.52 13.59 -29.66
C MET A 793 26.75 14.90 -29.71
N VAL A 794 25.65 15.02 -28.96
CA VAL A 794 24.88 16.27 -28.87
C VAL A 794 25.78 17.39 -28.36
N PHE A 795 26.59 17.12 -27.33
CA PHE A 795 27.52 18.10 -26.80
C PHE A 795 28.55 18.58 -27.83
N VAL A 796 29.14 17.66 -28.59
CA VAL A 796 30.14 17.92 -29.63
C VAL A 796 29.54 18.69 -30.81
N MET A 797 28.31 18.37 -31.22
CA MET A 797 27.59 19.10 -32.27
C MET A 797 27.29 20.55 -31.85
N VAL A 798 26.87 20.76 -30.60
CA VAL A 798 26.62 22.10 -30.06
C VAL A 798 27.95 22.86 -29.90
N ALA A 799 29.04 22.21 -29.50
CA ALA A 799 30.37 22.82 -29.46
C ALA A 799 30.80 23.35 -30.83
N LYS A 800 30.61 22.54 -31.89
CA LYS A 800 30.89 22.91 -33.28
C LYS A 800 30.01 24.05 -33.79
N GLN A 801 28.70 24.01 -33.54
CA GLN A 801 27.79 25.11 -33.91
C GLN A 801 28.16 26.44 -33.25
N ASN A 802 28.75 26.39 -32.05
CA ASN A 802 29.22 27.58 -31.33
C ASN A 802 30.69 27.93 -31.62
N HIS A 803 31.31 27.32 -32.65
CA HIS A 803 32.70 27.57 -33.08
C HIS A 803 33.74 27.45 -31.94
N ARG A 804 33.52 26.54 -30.99
CA ARG A 804 34.46 26.28 -29.89
C ARG A 804 35.70 25.56 -30.40
N LYS A 805 36.85 25.82 -29.77
CA LYS A 805 38.08 25.04 -30.00
C LYS A 805 38.04 23.76 -29.18
N GLY A 806 38.63 22.68 -29.69
CA GLY A 806 38.76 21.39 -29.03
C GLY A 806 39.35 21.49 -27.63
N SER A 807 40.36 22.35 -27.44
CA SER A 807 40.96 22.63 -26.13
C SER A 807 40.00 23.24 -25.08
N GLU A 808 38.92 23.88 -25.52
CA GLU A 808 37.91 24.51 -24.65
C GLU A 808 36.77 23.55 -24.31
N VAL A 809 36.58 22.47 -25.09
CA VAL A 809 35.45 21.53 -24.97
C VAL A 809 35.39 20.89 -23.58
N ALA A 810 36.51 20.43 -23.03
CA ALA A 810 36.56 19.80 -21.71
C ALA A 810 36.33 20.81 -20.56
N GLY A 811 36.70 22.08 -20.74
CA GLY A 811 36.41 23.15 -19.78
C GLY A 811 34.94 23.54 -19.81
N TRP A 812 34.39 23.70 -21.02
CA TRP A 812 32.99 24.03 -21.24
C TRP A 812 32.03 22.90 -20.82
N ALA A 813 32.46 21.65 -20.99
CA ALA A 813 31.77 20.47 -20.45
C ALA A 813 31.65 20.60 -18.92
N ARG A 814 32.73 20.94 -18.23
CA ARG A 814 32.71 21.16 -16.77
C ARG A 814 31.81 22.31 -16.34
N GLU A 815 31.80 23.43 -17.07
CA GLU A 815 30.90 24.56 -16.78
C GLU A 815 29.42 24.16 -16.86
N LEU A 816 29.09 23.27 -17.80
CA LEU A 816 27.76 22.70 -17.95
C LEU A 816 27.50 21.49 -17.03
N GLY A 817 28.47 21.12 -16.17
CA GLY A 817 28.37 20.06 -15.17
C GLY A 817 28.71 18.65 -15.66
N PHE A 818 29.37 18.52 -16.80
CA PHE A 818 29.87 17.26 -17.35
C PHE A 818 31.32 16.99 -16.90
N ASP A 819 31.64 15.75 -16.53
CA ASP A 819 33.01 15.32 -16.25
C ASP A 819 33.56 14.46 -17.41
N PHE A 820 34.42 15.07 -18.24
CA PHE A 820 35.09 14.40 -19.34
C PHE A 820 36.46 13.80 -18.94
N GLU A 821 36.98 14.06 -17.75
CA GLU A 821 38.29 13.55 -17.33
C GLU A 821 38.26 12.03 -17.09
N GLY A 822 37.11 11.49 -16.66
CA GLY A 822 36.89 10.04 -16.51
C GLY A 822 36.80 9.24 -17.83
N LEU A 823 36.76 9.90 -18.99
CA LEU A 823 36.60 9.25 -20.31
C LEU A 823 37.93 9.00 -21.04
N GLY A 824 39.07 9.35 -20.44
CA GLY A 824 40.41 9.01 -20.93
C GLY A 824 40.69 9.47 -22.37
N ARG A 825 41.07 8.52 -23.26
CA ARG A 825 41.43 8.80 -24.68
C ARG A 825 40.27 9.30 -25.54
N LEU A 826 39.02 9.04 -25.14
CA LEU A 826 37.84 9.50 -25.87
C LEU A 826 37.74 11.02 -25.86
N THR A 827 38.06 11.66 -24.73
CA THR A 827 38.11 13.12 -24.60
C THR A 827 39.13 13.73 -25.56
N GLN A 828 40.30 13.11 -25.73
CA GLN A 828 41.30 13.56 -26.71
C GLN A 828 40.81 13.44 -28.15
N THR A 829 40.07 12.37 -28.47
CA THR A 829 39.48 12.15 -29.81
C THR A 829 38.39 13.17 -30.11
N ILE A 830 37.54 13.47 -29.13
CA ILE A 830 36.50 14.50 -29.21
C ILE A 830 37.11 15.89 -29.45
N CYS A 831 38.11 16.27 -28.64
CA CYS A 831 38.78 17.55 -28.80
C CYS A 831 39.45 17.66 -30.17
N ALA A 832 40.13 16.61 -30.63
CA ALA A 832 40.75 16.57 -31.95
C ALA A 832 39.74 16.64 -33.10
N TRP A 833 38.53 16.07 -32.94
CA TRP A 833 37.46 16.20 -33.92
C TRP A 833 36.89 17.63 -33.97
N VAL A 834 36.68 18.28 -32.82
CA VAL A 834 36.17 19.67 -32.79
C VAL A 834 37.16 20.67 -33.39
N ASP A 835 38.46 20.41 -33.25
CA ASP A 835 39.51 21.22 -33.89
C ASP A 835 39.64 20.98 -35.42
N LYS A 836 39.18 19.84 -35.92
CA LYS A 836 39.19 19.46 -37.35
C LYS A 836 37.96 20.03 -38.06
#